data_AF-A0A9P6LPM3-F1
#
_entry.id   AF-A0A9P6LPM3-F1
#
_cell.length_a   1.000
_cell.length_b   1.000
_cell.length_c   1.000
_cell.angle_alpha   90.00
_cell.angle_beta   90.00
_cell.angle_gamma   90.00
#
_symmetry.space_group_name_H-M   'P 1'
#
loop_
_entity.id
_entity.type
_entity.pdbx_description
1 polymer ?
#
loop_
_entity_poly.entity_id
_entity_poly.type
_entity_poly.pdbx_seq_one_letter_code
_entity_poly.pdbx_strand_id
1 'polypeptide(L)'
;MRPVRISAASAFRSRCYAPTLRRTWVCPSCTSGQTSRRFASSNSKGDKPYYVTTPIFYVNASPHVGHMYSMLLADVLKRWQKLKGRPAILCTGTDEHGSKVQQAAAKQGVDPKEFCDSTAEKFRDLARAIGMDNDHFIRTTDPDHKEAVQHFWHMLNEKGYIYESKHEGWYCVSDECFYAANEVERTLVPQTGRTVMASIETGNEVEWVEEKNYHFRMTALKDRLLKFYEENPNWIVPRQRQKEVVSWVENNLEDLSISRPVQRLDWGVRVPDDPSQTIYVWVDALINYMTKAGFPGWQPGKEHAEGWPADVHVIGKDIVRFHGIYWPALLMALDLPLPKQLLSHAHWTMAKKKMSKSVGNVVNPFFAIDRWGLDTMRYFMMRDGGIERDADYENSLIVARYHKDLQSTIGNLMNRAAKSKKWKLRDSIAWVGENSASVGRNLAASQRLKARINEMAPAMSKRMDELNPNAAIRGVLDVLVEANKYISDAAPWKLVKAKNPKSQAALHEVIYVTSEAVRSAGILLQPIMPTKMGQLLDLIGVDADKRRFQDAAFGTDLTDFDAGGDARAEIQEATASEPLTLEEEYENQQSWRTSHDKLTFIICQPLNATSDAAAGVKAGEVDASARMIGDINFFVYPHDDEEQGEGAYVGEVDVMIAAKEHRGKGVGYAAVTSLLVYVHRHQERILKEYVDGERKKDGKAELRGLMVKIKESNTASISLFNRVGFTQKGEVNYFGEIEMVLGDLDQFIKSPAGVKAAEEFHEVVYSR
;
A
#
# COMPACT_ATOMS: atom_id res chain seq x y z
N MET A 1 17.37 64.72 63.98
CA MET A 1 17.35 63.24 64.06
C MET A 1 16.75 62.68 62.76
N ARG A 2 16.89 61.36 62.49
CA ARG A 2 15.97 60.58 61.62
C ARG A 2 14.57 60.47 62.30
N PRO A 3 13.48 59.89 61.74
CA PRO A 3 13.26 59.11 60.49
C PRO A 3 12.19 59.77 59.56
N VAL A 4 11.56 59.20 58.50
CA VAL A 4 11.88 58.24 57.39
C VAL A 4 10.82 58.49 56.27
N ARG A 5 11.04 58.00 55.03
CA ARG A 5 10.06 58.09 53.91
C ARG A 5 9.00 56.98 53.92
N ILE A 6 7.78 57.28 53.47
CA ILE A 6 7.03 56.43 52.50
C ILE A 6 6.52 57.35 51.37
N SER A 7 6.35 56.81 50.16
CA SER A 7 6.04 57.54 48.92
C SER A 7 4.53 57.70 48.67
N ALA A 8 4.11 58.84 48.12
CA ALA A 8 2.81 59.03 47.49
C ALA A 8 2.88 60.13 46.41
N ALA A 9 2.30 59.87 45.24
CA ALA A 9 1.70 60.89 44.35
C ALA A 9 1.01 60.21 43.15
N SER A 10 -0.15 60.74 42.77
CA SER A 10 -0.84 60.42 41.51
C SER A 10 -1.34 61.71 40.84
N ALA A 11 -1.73 61.61 39.57
CA ALA A 11 -2.62 62.52 38.82
C ALA A 11 -2.02 63.76 38.10
N PHE A 12 -2.21 63.74 36.76
CA PHE A 12 -2.68 64.82 35.87
C PHE A 12 -1.93 66.18 35.74
N ARG A 13 -1.57 66.53 34.48
CA ARG A 13 -1.80 67.86 33.87
C ARG A 13 -1.64 67.85 32.33
N SER A 14 -1.93 69.00 31.68
CA SER A 14 -2.09 69.19 30.21
C SER A 14 -1.79 70.67 29.83
N ARG A 15 -1.84 71.18 28.59
CA ARG A 15 -2.56 70.79 27.34
C ARG A 15 -1.98 71.54 26.11
N CYS A 16 -2.11 70.98 24.90
CA CYS A 16 -1.87 71.64 23.58
C CYS A 16 -0.39 72.05 23.30
N TYR A 17 0.07 72.34 22.07
CA TYR A 17 -0.62 72.66 20.79
C TYR A 17 0.00 71.94 19.57
N ALA A 18 -0.78 71.77 18.50
CA ALA A 18 -0.32 71.53 17.13
C ALA A 18 -1.34 72.13 16.12
N PRO A 19 -0.90 72.71 14.98
CA PRO A 19 -1.79 73.34 14.00
C PRO A 19 -2.47 72.33 13.06
N THR A 20 -3.57 72.76 12.43
CA THR A 20 -4.47 71.91 11.62
C THR A 20 -4.16 71.94 10.13
N LEU A 21 -4.29 70.79 9.45
CA LEU A 21 -4.62 70.71 8.02
C LEU A 21 -5.83 69.80 7.78
N ARG A 22 -6.41 69.89 6.58
CA ARG A 22 -7.82 69.58 6.31
C ARG A 22 -8.15 68.09 6.27
N ARG A 23 -9.36 67.73 6.71
CA ARG A 23 -9.98 66.43 6.44
C ARG A 23 -10.29 66.29 4.94
N THR A 24 -9.76 65.25 4.31
CA THR A 24 -10.47 64.52 3.23
C THR A 24 -11.23 63.37 3.87
N TRP A 25 -12.50 63.18 3.51
CA TRP A 25 -13.30 62.05 3.98
C TRP A 25 -13.15 60.89 2.99
N VAL A 26 -12.57 59.78 3.43
CA VAL A 26 -12.36 58.57 2.61
C VAL A 26 -13.49 57.58 2.91
N CYS A 27 -14.09 57.02 1.85
CA CYS A 27 -15.19 56.07 1.99
C CYS A 27 -14.72 54.78 2.69
N PRO A 28 -15.45 54.23 3.69
CA PRO A 28 -15.05 53.02 4.41
C PRO A 28 -14.80 51.78 3.53
N SER A 29 -15.47 51.69 2.37
CA SER A 29 -15.26 50.59 1.40
C SER A 29 -13.91 50.63 0.69
N CYS A 30 -13.23 51.79 0.67
CA CYS A 30 -11.91 51.92 0.04
C CYS A 30 -10.75 51.51 0.99
N THR A 31 -11.04 51.31 2.28
CA THR A 31 -10.02 50.99 3.30
C THR A 31 -9.86 49.48 3.54
N SER A 32 -10.67 48.62 2.91
CA SER A 32 -10.62 47.16 3.07
C SER A 32 -9.49 46.46 2.28
N GLY A 33 -8.52 47.23 1.76
CA GLY A 33 -7.50 46.76 0.81
C GLY A 33 -6.17 46.29 1.39
N GLN A 34 -6.03 46.09 2.71
CA GLN A 34 -4.74 45.64 3.29
C GLN A 34 -4.86 44.87 4.63
N THR A 35 -5.72 43.84 4.68
CA THR A 35 -5.67 42.88 5.81
C THR A 35 -4.47 41.95 5.65
N SER A 36 -3.44 42.13 6.48
CA SER A 36 -2.29 41.22 6.54
C SER A 36 -2.67 39.91 7.23
N ARG A 37 -3.40 39.05 6.51
CA ARG A 37 -3.57 37.64 6.88
C ARG A 37 -2.17 37.03 7.03
N ARG A 38 -1.80 36.58 8.23
CA ARG A 38 -0.56 35.82 8.47
C ARG A 38 -0.61 34.54 7.65
N PHE A 39 0.52 34.08 7.13
CA PHE A 39 0.60 32.85 6.33
C PHE A 39 0.69 31.62 7.25
N ALA A 40 -0.17 31.58 8.28
CA ALA A 40 -0.28 30.44 9.18
C ALA A 40 -0.97 29.28 8.46
N SER A 41 -0.35 28.10 8.46
CA SER A 41 -1.04 26.85 8.15
C SER A 41 -2.33 26.76 8.97
N SER A 42 -3.48 26.47 8.33
CA SER A 42 -4.80 26.73 8.92
C SER A 42 -5.06 25.93 10.20
N ASN A 43 -4.96 26.59 11.35
CA ASN A 43 -5.11 25.97 12.67
C ASN A 43 -6.61 25.85 13.03
N SER A 44 -7.38 25.20 12.15
CA SER A 44 -8.82 24.96 12.28
C SER A 44 -9.10 24.02 13.46
N LYS A 45 -9.48 24.60 14.59
CA LYS A 45 -10.04 23.88 15.73
C LYS A 45 -11.43 23.35 15.36
N GLY A 46 -11.73 22.12 15.76
CA GLY A 46 -13.09 21.56 15.79
C GLY A 46 -13.63 21.08 14.44
N ASP A 47 -13.97 22.02 13.55
CA ASP A 47 -15.23 21.88 12.79
C ASP A 47 -15.13 21.21 11.41
N LYS A 48 -13.95 20.81 10.93
CA LYS A 48 -13.79 20.16 9.62
C LYS A 48 -13.20 18.73 9.65
N PRO A 49 -13.62 17.83 8.73
CA PRO A 49 -12.99 16.54 8.54
C PRO A 49 -11.46 16.64 8.37
N TYR A 50 -10.74 15.61 8.81
CA TYR A 50 -9.35 15.42 8.48
C TYR A 50 -9.25 14.99 7.02
N TYR A 51 -8.74 15.87 6.16
CA TYR A 51 -8.62 15.56 4.74
C TYR A 51 -7.18 15.17 4.42
N VAL A 52 -7.00 13.98 3.86
CA VAL A 52 -5.72 13.45 3.42
C VAL A 52 -5.80 13.02 1.96
N THR A 53 -4.70 13.18 1.21
CA THR A 53 -4.63 12.75 -0.19
C THR A 53 -3.39 11.90 -0.45
N THR A 54 -3.47 10.99 -1.41
CA THR A 54 -2.29 10.49 -2.12
C THR A 54 -1.86 11.49 -3.21
N PRO A 55 -0.83 11.22 -4.03
CA PRO A 55 -0.79 11.77 -5.39
C PRO A 55 -1.91 11.11 -6.22
N ILE A 56 -2.29 11.75 -7.32
CA ILE A 56 -2.91 11.00 -8.43
C ILE A 56 -1.81 10.37 -9.29
N PHE A 57 -2.04 9.15 -9.79
CA PHE A 57 -1.00 8.33 -10.42
C PHE A 57 -1.11 8.33 -11.95
N TYR A 58 0.02 8.49 -12.66
CA TYR A 58 0.06 8.39 -14.12
C TYR A 58 -0.38 7.01 -14.61
N VAL A 59 -1.38 6.99 -15.47
CA VAL A 59 -1.93 5.75 -16.10
C VAL A 59 -1.07 5.18 -17.23
N ASN A 60 0.18 5.60 -17.38
CA ASN A 60 1.02 5.16 -18.51
C ASN A 60 1.46 3.68 -18.45
N ALA A 61 1.27 2.99 -17.32
CA ALA A 61 1.32 1.52 -17.19
C ALA A 61 0.85 1.07 -15.78
N SER A 62 0.55 -0.22 -15.62
CA SER A 62 0.09 -0.90 -14.40
C SER A 62 0.76 -0.46 -13.08
N PRO A 63 0.05 -0.53 -11.94
CA PRO A 63 0.59 -0.10 -10.65
C PRO A 63 1.73 -0.99 -10.13
N HIS A 64 2.51 -0.43 -9.19
CA HIS A 64 3.61 -1.11 -8.51
C HIS A 64 3.66 -0.78 -7.01
N VAL A 65 4.45 -1.51 -6.21
CA VAL A 65 4.56 -1.29 -4.74
C VAL A 65 4.87 0.16 -4.33
N GLY A 66 5.51 0.96 -5.19
CA GLY A 66 5.69 2.41 -4.95
C GLY A 66 4.39 3.21 -4.82
N HIS A 67 3.34 2.85 -5.56
CA HIS A 67 2.02 3.49 -5.48
C HIS A 67 1.24 2.99 -4.26
N MET A 68 1.26 1.66 -4.04
CA MET A 68 0.74 1.00 -2.84
C MET A 68 1.29 1.65 -1.57
N TYR A 69 2.55 2.06 -1.53
CA TYR A 69 3.11 2.75 -0.37
C TYR A 69 2.46 4.11 -0.09
N SER A 70 2.28 4.95 -1.12
CA SER A 70 1.59 6.25 -0.97
C SER A 70 0.14 6.06 -0.54
N MET A 71 -0.55 5.08 -1.13
CA MET A 71 -1.95 4.73 -0.80
C MET A 71 -2.08 4.24 0.65
N LEU A 72 -1.21 3.33 1.08
CA LEU A 72 -1.20 2.81 2.45
C LEU A 72 -0.83 3.87 3.49
N LEU A 73 0.13 4.75 3.21
CA LEU A 73 0.44 5.88 4.11
C LEU A 73 -0.79 6.77 4.34
N ALA A 74 -1.52 7.10 3.26
CA ALA A 74 -2.70 7.95 3.33
C ALA A 74 -3.89 7.26 4.04
N ASP A 75 -4.12 5.97 3.75
CA ASP A 75 -5.13 5.12 4.42
C ASP A 75 -4.84 4.94 5.92
N VAL A 76 -3.59 4.69 6.29
CA VAL A 76 -3.15 4.60 7.70
C VAL A 76 -3.38 5.92 8.43
N LEU A 77 -3.12 7.07 7.79
CA LEU A 77 -3.40 8.39 8.36
C LEU A 77 -4.91 8.64 8.52
N LYS A 78 -5.75 8.30 7.53
CA LYS A 78 -7.22 8.37 7.66
C LYS A 78 -7.71 7.52 8.82
N ARG A 79 -7.33 6.23 8.84
CA ARG A 79 -7.73 5.25 9.87
C ARG A 79 -7.26 5.65 11.26
N TRP A 80 -6.07 6.26 11.39
CA TRP A 80 -5.60 6.82 12.67
C TRP A 80 -6.51 7.93 13.20
N GLN A 81 -7.01 8.81 12.34
CA GLN A 81 -7.91 9.89 12.75
C GLN A 81 -9.33 9.37 13.05
N LYS A 82 -9.83 8.38 12.29
CA LYS A 82 -11.06 7.63 12.62
C LYS A 82 -10.96 6.92 13.98
N LEU A 83 -9.80 6.31 14.30
CA LEU A 83 -9.53 5.71 15.62
C LEU A 83 -9.55 6.75 16.75
N LYS A 84 -9.05 7.97 16.50
CA LYS A 84 -9.16 9.13 17.40
C LYS A 84 -10.55 9.80 17.41
N GLY A 85 -11.53 9.27 16.68
CA GLY A 85 -12.90 9.79 16.63
C GLY A 85 -13.11 11.05 15.77
N ARG A 86 -12.10 11.50 15.02
CA ARG A 86 -12.25 12.63 14.07
C ARG A 86 -12.77 12.09 12.72
N PRO A 87 -13.85 12.64 12.14
CA PRO A 87 -14.24 12.35 10.76
C PRO A 87 -13.08 12.61 9.80
N ALA A 88 -12.85 11.71 8.85
CA ALA A 88 -11.70 11.77 7.96
C ALA A 88 -12.07 11.36 6.54
N ILE A 89 -11.54 12.11 5.57
CA ILE A 89 -11.75 11.96 4.12
C ILE A 89 -10.40 11.66 3.47
N LEU A 90 -10.38 10.69 2.55
CA LEU A 90 -9.24 10.26 1.78
C LEU A 90 -9.56 10.29 0.28
N CYS A 91 -8.88 11.18 -0.45
CA CYS A 91 -8.89 11.21 -1.90
C CYS A 91 -7.65 10.51 -2.48
N THR A 92 -7.88 9.65 -3.46
CA THR A 92 -6.84 9.05 -4.31
C THR A 92 -7.33 9.08 -5.76
N GLY A 93 -6.51 8.68 -6.74
CA GLY A 93 -6.94 8.72 -8.14
C GLY A 93 -5.83 8.62 -9.17
N THR A 94 -6.16 9.02 -10.39
CA THR A 94 -5.32 8.87 -11.60
C THR A 94 -5.12 10.18 -12.36
N ASP A 95 -3.86 10.43 -12.75
CA ASP A 95 -3.49 11.44 -13.73
C ASP A 95 -3.51 10.80 -15.12
N GLU A 96 -4.39 11.32 -15.96
CA GLU A 96 -4.85 10.69 -17.19
C GLU A 96 -4.58 11.54 -18.44
N HIS A 97 -3.97 12.73 -18.30
CA HIS A 97 -3.67 13.61 -19.42
C HIS A 97 -2.15 13.65 -19.73
N GLY A 98 -1.77 14.34 -20.79
CA GLY A 98 -0.37 14.58 -21.14
C GLY A 98 0.22 13.60 -22.15
N SER A 99 1.34 14.02 -22.77
CA SER A 99 1.97 13.33 -23.90
C SER A 99 2.35 11.88 -23.62
N LYS A 100 2.77 11.57 -22.38
CA LYS A 100 3.16 10.21 -21.97
C LYS A 100 1.99 9.23 -21.95
N VAL A 101 0.76 9.70 -21.77
CA VAL A 101 -0.47 8.90 -21.88
C VAL A 101 -0.86 8.75 -23.35
N GLN A 102 -0.86 9.85 -24.11
CA GLN A 102 -1.14 9.86 -25.54
C GLN A 102 -0.21 8.91 -26.33
N GLN A 103 1.10 8.93 -26.03
CA GLN A 103 2.10 8.03 -26.61
C GLN A 103 1.89 6.56 -26.19
N ALA A 104 1.50 6.30 -24.94
CA ALA A 104 1.28 4.94 -24.44
C ALA A 104 0.05 4.28 -25.07
N ALA A 105 -1.03 5.04 -25.26
CA ALA A 105 -2.23 4.61 -25.96
C ALA A 105 -1.95 4.38 -27.46
N ALA A 106 -1.32 5.36 -28.13
CA ALA A 106 -0.94 5.24 -29.54
C ALA A 106 -0.01 4.04 -29.83
N LYS A 107 0.94 3.74 -28.93
CA LYS A 107 1.81 2.55 -29.04
C LYS A 107 1.04 1.22 -28.91
N GLN A 108 -0.14 1.23 -28.30
CA GLN A 108 -1.02 0.06 -28.17
C GLN A 108 -2.16 0.04 -29.21
N GLY A 109 -2.28 1.08 -30.05
CA GLY A 109 -3.33 1.16 -31.08
C GLY A 109 -4.73 1.40 -30.54
N VAL A 110 -4.86 1.92 -29.31
CA VAL A 110 -6.13 2.15 -28.61
C VAL A 110 -6.39 3.65 -28.39
N ASP A 111 -7.65 4.02 -28.16
CA ASP A 111 -8.00 5.40 -27.83
C ASP A 111 -7.44 5.79 -26.43
N PRO A 112 -6.93 7.03 -26.24
CA PRO A 112 -6.43 7.48 -24.95
C PRO A 112 -7.44 7.37 -23.80
N LYS A 113 -8.74 7.58 -24.03
CA LYS A 113 -9.78 7.45 -23.01
C LYS A 113 -9.97 6.00 -22.57
N GLU A 114 -9.99 5.06 -23.51
CA GLU A 114 -10.10 3.62 -23.24
C GLU A 114 -8.85 3.08 -22.51
N PHE A 115 -7.66 3.58 -22.90
CA PHE A 115 -6.40 3.29 -22.22
C PHE A 115 -6.39 3.80 -20.78
N CYS A 116 -6.89 5.02 -20.55
CA CYS A 116 -7.08 5.59 -19.22
C CYS A 116 -8.10 4.79 -18.41
N ASP A 117 -9.26 4.44 -18.98
CA ASP A 117 -10.32 3.68 -18.31
C ASP A 117 -9.82 2.32 -17.81
N SER A 118 -9.18 1.55 -18.70
CA SER A 118 -8.65 0.21 -18.39
C SER A 118 -7.46 0.22 -17.42
N THR A 119 -6.79 1.36 -17.23
CA THR A 119 -5.68 1.48 -16.28
C THR A 119 -6.10 2.13 -14.96
N ALA A 120 -7.10 3.03 -14.97
CA ALA A 120 -7.72 3.55 -13.76
C ALA A 120 -8.40 2.45 -12.94
N GLU A 121 -9.05 1.48 -13.59
CA GLU A 121 -9.61 0.32 -12.88
C GLU A 121 -8.51 -0.50 -12.19
N LYS A 122 -7.35 -0.74 -12.81
CA LYS A 122 -6.19 -1.42 -12.16
C LYS A 122 -5.68 -0.70 -10.90
N PHE A 123 -5.85 0.62 -10.81
CA PHE A 123 -5.55 1.38 -9.58
C PHE A 123 -6.67 1.29 -8.54
N ARG A 124 -7.94 1.15 -8.95
CA ARG A 124 -9.07 0.82 -8.06
C ARG A 124 -8.97 -0.62 -7.53
N ASP A 125 -8.54 -1.56 -8.36
CA ASP A 125 -8.23 -2.94 -7.99
C ASP A 125 -7.15 -2.97 -6.92
N LEU A 126 -6.09 -2.16 -7.07
CA LEU A 126 -5.09 -2.02 -6.02
C LEU A 126 -5.68 -1.42 -4.74
N ALA A 127 -6.54 -0.40 -4.83
CA ALA A 127 -7.21 0.18 -3.66
C ALA A 127 -8.08 -0.86 -2.94
N ARG A 128 -8.84 -1.69 -3.68
CA ARG A 128 -9.60 -2.84 -3.14
C ARG A 128 -8.66 -3.86 -2.48
N ALA A 129 -7.66 -4.34 -3.20
CA ALA A 129 -6.73 -5.39 -2.75
C ALA A 129 -5.91 -4.99 -1.51
N ILE A 130 -5.61 -3.69 -1.32
CA ILE A 130 -4.90 -3.20 -0.11
C ILE A 130 -5.84 -2.86 1.06
N GLY A 131 -7.14 -3.08 0.92
CA GLY A 131 -8.16 -2.70 1.89
C GLY A 131 -8.18 -1.19 2.16
N MET A 132 -8.09 -0.37 1.11
CA MET A 132 -8.09 1.08 1.23
C MET A 132 -9.50 1.60 1.61
N ASP A 133 -9.57 2.44 2.64
CA ASP A 133 -10.77 3.17 3.04
C ASP A 133 -10.74 4.55 2.37
N ASN A 134 -10.78 4.63 1.04
CA ASN A 134 -10.85 5.91 0.31
C ASN A 134 -12.31 6.30 -0.01
N ASP A 135 -12.66 7.56 0.24
CA ASP A 135 -14.02 8.09 0.01
C ASP A 135 -14.19 8.58 -1.43
N HIS A 136 -13.08 8.96 -2.07
CA HIS A 136 -13.05 9.44 -3.45
C HIS A 136 -11.95 8.73 -4.24
N PHE A 137 -12.26 8.45 -5.51
CA PHE A 137 -11.30 8.08 -6.54
C PHE A 137 -11.49 9.07 -7.70
N ILE A 138 -10.67 10.11 -7.78
CA ILE A 138 -10.72 11.12 -8.85
C ILE A 138 -9.99 10.64 -10.10
N ARG A 139 -10.45 11.09 -11.27
CA ARG A 139 -9.76 10.90 -12.54
C ARG A 139 -9.65 12.26 -13.22
N THR A 140 -8.50 12.63 -13.79
CA THR A 140 -8.41 13.94 -14.47
C THR A 140 -9.28 14.01 -15.73
N THR A 141 -9.74 12.87 -16.26
CA THR A 141 -10.75 12.85 -17.33
C THR A 141 -12.19 13.15 -16.87
N ASP A 142 -12.48 13.19 -15.56
CA ASP A 142 -13.82 13.46 -15.01
C ASP A 142 -14.33 14.87 -15.43
N PRO A 143 -15.65 15.04 -15.74
CA PRO A 143 -16.19 16.35 -16.11
C PRO A 143 -16.09 17.43 -15.02
N ASP A 144 -16.30 17.06 -13.74
CA ASP A 144 -16.22 18.00 -12.61
C ASP A 144 -14.79 18.52 -12.38
N HIS A 145 -13.79 17.67 -12.64
CA HIS A 145 -12.39 18.09 -12.62
C HIS A 145 -12.07 19.05 -13.76
N LYS A 146 -12.55 18.80 -14.98
CA LYS A 146 -12.36 19.69 -16.13
C LYS A 146 -12.98 21.07 -15.89
N GLU A 147 -14.19 21.12 -15.33
CA GLU A 147 -14.84 22.36 -14.90
C GLU A 147 -14.00 23.09 -13.83
N ALA A 148 -13.53 22.37 -12.80
CA ALA A 148 -12.67 22.92 -11.76
C ALA A 148 -11.36 23.53 -12.31
N VAL A 149 -10.70 22.83 -13.24
CA VAL A 149 -9.44 23.27 -13.86
C VAL A 149 -9.67 24.51 -14.74
N GLN A 150 -10.75 24.52 -15.52
CA GLN A 150 -11.13 25.69 -16.32
C GLN A 150 -11.50 26.88 -15.43
N HIS A 151 -12.24 26.68 -14.33
CA HIS A 151 -12.57 27.76 -13.39
C HIS A 151 -11.31 28.35 -12.72
N PHE A 152 -10.39 27.50 -12.26
CA PHE A 152 -9.11 27.92 -11.68
C PHE A 152 -8.28 28.76 -12.68
N TRP A 153 -8.28 28.38 -13.96
CA TRP A 153 -7.62 29.14 -15.03
C TRP A 153 -8.21 30.55 -15.19
N HIS A 154 -9.54 30.70 -15.24
CA HIS A 154 -10.18 32.01 -15.29
C HIS A 154 -9.76 32.88 -14.10
N MET A 155 -9.82 32.34 -12.87
CA MET A 155 -9.42 33.09 -11.66
C MET A 155 -7.95 33.57 -11.70
N LEU A 156 -7.03 32.79 -12.28
CA LEU A 156 -5.63 33.20 -12.47
C LEU A 156 -5.49 34.29 -13.53
N ASN A 157 -6.27 34.21 -14.61
CA ASN A 157 -6.28 35.18 -15.70
C ASN A 157 -6.86 36.53 -15.25
N GLU A 158 -8.01 36.52 -14.57
CA GLU A 158 -8.67 37.71 -14.00
C GLU A 158 -7.77 38.46 -13.00
N LYS A 159 -6.97 37.73 -12.22
CA LYS A 159 -5.97 38.33 -11.32
C LYS A 159 -4.66 38.75 -12.01
N GLY A 160 -4.53 38.59 -13.33
CA GLY A 160 -3.34 38.99 -14.10
C GLY A 160 -2.09 38.12 -13.86
N TYR A 161 -2.25 36.93 -13.28
CA TYR A 161 -1.15 35.98 -13.03
C TYR A 161 -0.79 35.15 -14.26
N ILE A 162 -1.61 35.16 -15.31
CA ILE A 162 -1.32 34.55 -16.60
C ILE A 162 -0.83 35.63 -17.58
N TYR A 163 0.14 35.29 -18.41
CA TYR A 163 0.53 36.10 -19.58
C TYR A 163 0.97 35.21 -20.74
N GLU A 164 0.97 35.77 -21.95
CA GLU A 164 1.45 35.09 -23.15
C GLU A 164 2.95 35.34 -23.33
N SER A 165 3.70 34.29 -23.67
CA SER A 165 5.08 34.42 -24.17
C SER A 165 5.28 33.54 -25.39
N LYS A 166 6.12 33.98 -26.32
CA LYS A 166 6.69 33.09 -27.33
C LYS A 166 7.98 32.46 -26.79
N HIS A 167 8.26 31.24 -27.23
CA HIS A 167 9.58 30.62 -27.17
C HIS A 167 9.95 30.18 -28.58
N GLU A 168 11.15 30.56 -29.03
CA GLU A 168 11.61 30.41 -30.42
C GLU A 168 13.03 29.83 -30.39
N GLY A 169 13.24 28.65 -30.99
CA GLY A 169 14.54 27.98 -30.95
C GLY A 169 14.57 26.65 -31.69
N TRP A 170 15.75 26.02 -31.76
CA TRP A 170 15.89 24.67 -32.29
C TRP A 170 15.58 23.65 -31.20
N TYR A 171 14.61 22.77 -31.43
CA TYR A 171 14.20 21.74 -30.48
C TYR A 171 14.63 20.35 -30.97
N CYS A 172 15.20 19.54 -30.08
CA CYS A 172 15.41 18.12 -30.35
C CYS A 172 14.31 17.30 -29.66
N VAL A 173 13.53 16.57 -30.46
CA VAL A 173 12.50 15.64 -29.92
C VAL A 173 13.13 14.44 -29.21
N SER A 174 14.33 14.01 -29.62
CA SER A 174 15.04 12.86 -29.02
C SER A 174 15.69 13.21 -27.68
N ASP A 175 16.25 14.41 -27.57
CA ASP A 175 16.97 14.87 -26.36
C ASP A 175 16.07 15.69 -25.40
N GLU A 176 14.78 15.86 -25.77
CA GLU A 176 13.74 16.69 -25.13
C GLU A 176 14.13 18.17 -24.85
N CYS A 177 15.25 18.66 -25.40
CA CYS A 177 15.85 19.97 -25.09
C CYS A 177 15.80 20.99 -26.25
N PHE A 178 15.98 22.27 -25.91
CA PHE A 178 16.26 23.34 -26.87
C PHE A 178 17.77 23.56 -26.99
N TYR A 179 18.23 23.74 -28.23
CA TYR A 179 19.60 24.11 -28.59
C TYR A 179 19.64 25.55 -29.10
N ALA A 180 20.69 26.29 -28.75
CA ALA A 180 20.97 27.60 -29.31
C ALA A 180 21.35 27.53 -30.79
N ALA A 181 21.19 28.63 -31.53
CA ALA A 181 21.47 28.66 -32.97
C ALA A 181 22.96 28.43 -33.35
N ASN A 182 23.86 28.40 -32.37
CA ASN A 182 25.29 28.07 -32.51
C ASN A 182 25.64 26.64 -32.04
N GLU A 183 24.66 25.85 -31.62
CA GLU A 183 24.81 24.46 -31.14
C GLU A 183 24.25 23.45 -32.15
N VAL A 184 23.84 23.93 -33.33
CA VAL A 184 23.20 23.15 -34.38
C VAL A 184 23.83 23.43 -35.74
N GLU A 185 23.89 22.42 -36.61
CA GLU A 185 24.47 22.53 -37.95
C GLU A 185 23.61 21.81 -39.01
N ARG A 186 23.97 21.96 -40.30
CA ARG A 186 23.32 21.26 -41.40
C ARG A 186 24.03 19.94 -41.71
N THR A 187 23.39 18.83 -41.39
CA THR A 187 23.95 17.49 -41.55
C THR A 187 23.19 16.72 -42.64
N LEU A 188 23.92 15.96 -43.46
CA LEU A 188 23.33 15.07 -44.46
C LEU A 188 23.08 13.70 -43.82
N VAL A 189 21.83 13.26 -43.75
CA VAL A 189 21.46 11.92 -43.23
C VAL A 189 21.91 10.85 -44.23
N PRO A 190 22.94 10.03 -43.95
CA PRO A 190 23.57 9.19 -44.98
C PRO A 190 22.66 8.09 -45.55
N GLN A 191 21.62 7.73 -44.80
CA GLN A 191 20.67 6.66 -45.13
C GLN A 191 19.53 7.14 -46.05
N THR A 192 19.25 8.45 -46.10
CA THR A 192 18.10 9.01 -46.82
C THR A 192 18.47 10.11 -47.82
N GLY A 193 19.70 10.63 -47.76
CA GLY A 193 20.15 11.74 -48.60
C GLY A 193 19.50 13.09 -48.29
N ARG A 194 18.66 13.19 -47.25
CA ARG A 194 18.09 14.47 -46.78
C ARG A 194 19.15 15.27 -46.03
N THR A 195 19.26 16.56 -46.36
CA THR A 195 19.87 17.54 -45.46
C THR A 195 18.87 17.91 -44.38
N VAL A 196 19.27 17.80 -43.12
CA VAL A 196 18.49 18.19 -41.94
C VAL A 196 19.29 19.20 -41.12
N MET A 197 18.66 19.84 -40.14
CA MET A 197 19.42 20.47 -39.05
C MET A 197 19.64 19.41 -37.96
N ALA A 198 20.82 19.38 -37.35
CA ALA A 198 21.14 18.47 -36.26
C ALA A 198 21.90 19.18 -35.14
N SER A 199 21.82 18.65 -33.92
CA SER A 199 22.67 19.05 -32.80
C SER A 199 24.14 18.72 -33.08
N ILE A 200 25.04 19.67 -32.83
CA ILE A 200 26.50 19.47 -32.95
C ILE A 200 27.01 18.50 -31.86
N GLU A 201 26.32 18.42 -30.72
CA GLU A 201 26.70 17.55 -29.59
C GLU A 201 26.21 16.11 -29.78
N THR A 202 24.94 15.92 -30.13
CA THR A 202 24.30 14.59 -30.16
C THR A 202 24.14 14.01 -31.57
N GLY A 203 24.24 14.83 -32.61
CA GLY A 203 23.98 14.44 -34.01
C GLY A 203 22.49 14.19 -34.31
N ASN A 204 21.59 14.38 -33.34
CA ASN A 204 20.15 14.16 -33.51
C ASN A 204 19.49 15.30 -34.30
N GLU A 205 18.47 14.97 -35.12
CA GLU A 205 17.70 15.94 -35.91
C GLU A 205 16.99 16.95 -34.98
N VAL A 206 17.09 18.23 -35.33
CA VAL A 206 16.44 19.36 -34.64
C VAL A 206 15.52 20.11 -35.59
N GLU A 207 14.39 20.56 -35.05
CA GLU A 207 13.38 21.34 -35.76
C GLU A 207 13.31 22.76 -35.20
N TRP A 208 13.07 23.78 -36.04
CA TRP A 208 12.82 25.14 -35.54
C TRP A 208 11.39 25.23 -35.03
N VAL A 209 11.25 25.55 -33.76
CA VAL A 209 9.99 25.53 -33.03
C VAL A 209 9.71 26.92 -32.46
N GLU A 210 8.65 27.55 -32.97
CA GLU A 210 8.00 28.73 -32.38
C GLU A 210 6.74 28.27 -31.64
N GLU A 211 6.80 28.22 -30.30
CA GLU A 211 5.61 27.98 -29.47
C GLU A 211 5.18 29.28 -28.78
N LYS A 212 3.99 29.79 -29.13
CA LYS A 212 3.21 30.67 -28.24
C LYS A 212 2.68 29.80 -27.09
N ASN A 213 3.06 30.11 -25.85
CA ASN A 213 2.60 29.42 -24.65
C ASN A 213 2.19 30.41 -23.55
N TYR A 214 1.14 30.07 -22.80
CA TYR A 214 0.74 30.78 -21.59
C TYR A 214 1.70 30.48 -20.44
N HIS A 215 2.01 31.50 -19.65
CA HIS A 215 2.94 31.45 -18.53
C HIS A 215 2.30 32.01 -17.25
N PHE A 216 2.56 31.35 -16.13
CA PHE A 216 2.16 31.76 -14.78
C PHE A 216 3.29 32.54 -14.12
N ARG A 217 2.96 33.73 -13.57
CA ARG A 217 3.87 34.66 -12.89
C ARG A 217 4.36 34.17 -11.51
N MET A 218 4.94 32.97 -11.46
CA MET A 218 5.40 32.32 -10.23
C MET A 218 6.50 33.12 -9.51
N THR A 219 7.35 33.83 -10.23
CA THR A 219 8.38 34.73 -9.66
C THR A 219 7.78 35.81 -8.76
N ALA A 220 6.59 36.33 -9.09
CA ALA A 220 5.88 37.33 -8.30
C ALA A 220 5.34 36.79 -6.95
N LEU A 221 5.41 35.48 -6.71
CA LEU A 221 5.05 34.85 -5.43
C LEU A 221 6.27 34.57 -4.53
N LYS A 222 7.51 34.79 -5.00
CA LYS A 222 8.76 34.41 -4.32
C LYS A 222 8.80 34.76 -2.82
N ASP A 223 8.56 36.02 -2.49
CA ASP A 223 8.65 36.50 -1.10
C ASP A 223 7.52 35.94 -0.22
N ARG A 224 6.33 35.68 -0.81
CA ARG A 224 5.20 35.04 -0.11
C ARG A 224 5.53 33.58 0.23
N LEU A 225 6.16 32.86 -0.72
CA LEU A 225 6.62 31.48 -0.53
C LEU A 225 7.71 31.38 0.54
N LEU A 226 8.78 32.18 0.43
CA LEU A 226 9.89 32.18 1.39
C LEU A 226 9.41 32.50 2.81
N LYS A 227 8.58 33.55 2.96
CA LYS A 227 7.96 33.90 4.23
C LYS A 227 7.08 32.78 4.79
N PHE A 228 6.32 32.09 3.94
CA PHE A 228 5.51 30.94 4.37
C PHE A 228 6.37 29.80 4.93
N TYR A 229 7.52 29.50 4.31
CA TYR A 229 8.43 28.47 4.84
C TYR A 229 9.15 28.90 6.13
N GLU A 230 9.41 30.19 6.31
CA GLU A 230 9.92 30.76 7.58
C GLU A 230 8.87 30.67 8.70
N GLU A 231 7.63 31.09 8.44
CA GLU A 231 6.52 31.02 9.41
C GLU A 231 6.11 29.57 9.73
N ASN A 232 6.40 28.60 8.85
CA ASN A 232 5.99 27.18 8.99
C ASN A 232 7.18 26.21 8.78
N PRO A 233 8.18 26.16 9.67
CA PRO A 233 9.48 25.50 9.44
C PRO A 233 9.49 23.96 9.46
N ASN A 234 8.32 23.33 9.62
CA ASN A 234 8.08 21.88 9.60
C ASN A 234 6.88 21.51 8.69
N TRP A 235 6.56 22.36 7.71
CA TRP A 235 5.44 22.16 6.78
C TRP A 235 5.66 20.96 5.85
N ILE A 236 6.88 20.79 5.32
CA ILE A 236 7.26 19.57 4.59
C ILE A 236 7.94 18.61 5.56
N VAL A 237 7.37 17.41 5.71
CA VAL A 237 7.94 16.28 6.45
C VAL A 237 8.56 15.32 5.44
N PRO A 238 9.84 14.94 5.55
CA PRO A 238 10.81 15.37 6.56
C PRO A 238 11.41 16.75 6.24
N ARG A 239 11.83 17.47 7.29
CA ARG A 239 12.32 18.86 7.22
C ARG A 239 13.48 19.09 6.25
N GLN A 240 14.26 18.06 5.90
CA GLN A 240 15.27 18.15 4.85
C GLN A 240 14.66 18.56 3.50
N ARG A 241 13.51 18.00 3.12
CA ARG A 241 12.81 18.33 1.86
C ARG A 241 12.38 19.79 1.83
N GLN A 242 12.02 20.37 2.98
CA GLN A 242 11.73 21.80 3.08
C GLN A 242 12.98 22.66 2.81
N LYS A 243 14.18 22.25 3.24
CA LYS A 243 15.42 22.97 2.90
C LYS A 243 15.73 22.92 1.41
N GLU A 244 15.55 21.75 0.80
CA GLU A 244 15.73 21.54 -0.65
C GLU A 244 14.75 22.41 -1.47
N VAL A 245 13.50 22.52 -1.01
CA VAL A 245 12.47 23.40 -1.59
C VAL A 245 12.79 24.88 -1.40
N VAL A 246 13.14 25.32 -0.18
CA VAL A 246 13.50 26.72 0.12
C VAL A 246 14.68 27.16 -0.75
N SER A 247 15.75 26.37 -0.81
CA SER A 247 16.93 26.65 -1.63
C SER A 247 16.61 26.73 -3.12
N TRP A 248 15.63 25.96 -3.61
CA TRP A 248 15.13 26.08 -4.98
C TRP A 248 14.38 27.41 -5.20
N VAL A 249 13.51 27.82 -4.28
CA VAL A 249 12.76 29.09 -4.38
C VAL A 249 13.67 30.32 -4.25
N GLU A 250 14.72 30.22 -3.43
CA GLU A 250 15.75 31.27 -3.29
C GLU A 250 16.54 31.49 -4.59
N ASN A 251 16.98 30.42 -5.25
CA ASN A 251 18.03 30.49 -6.29
C ASN A 251 17.55 30.15 -7.72
N ASN A 252 16.48 29.37 -7.89
CA ASN A 252 16.08 28.75 -9.16
C ASN A 252 14.55 28.89 -9.42
N LEU A 253 13.96 30.02 -9.05
CA LEU A 253 12.54 30.31 -9.26
C LEU A 253 12.33 31.13 -10.54
N GLU A 254 11.58 30.55 -11.47
CA GLU A 254 11.28 31.10 -12.80
C GLU A 254 9.75 31.14 -13.01
N ASP A 255 9.27 31.84 -14.03
CA ASP A 255 7.84 31.83 -14.40
C ASP A 255 7.50 30.52 -15.15
N LEU A 256 6.37 29.92 -14.82
CA LEU A 256 6.04 28.54 -15.24
C LEU A 256 5.24 28.54 -16.55
N SER A 257 5.70 27.82 -17.58
CA SER A 257 4.91 27.57 -18.79
C SER A 257 3.73 26.63 -18.51
N ILE A 258 2.50 27.16 -18.54
CA ILE A 258 1.25 26.51 -18.12
C ILE A 258 0.32 26.05 -19.25
N SER A 259 0.69 26.24 -20.52
CA SER A 259 0.02 25.59 -21.66
C SER A 259 1.01 24.96 -22.63
N ARG A 260 0.52 24.14 -23.56
CA ARG A 260 1.25 23.61 -24.73
C ARG A 260 0.35 23.68 -25.97
N PRO A 261 0.90 23.80 -27.19
CA PRO A 261 0.09 23.80 -28.41
C PRO A 261 -0.56 22.43 -28.65
N VAL A 262 -1.78 22.44 -29.14
CA VAL A 262 -2.59 21.23 -29.41
C VAL A 262 -1.92 20.27 -30.41
N GLN A 263 -1.14 20.81 -31.35
CA GLN A 263 -0.37 20.02 -32.32
C GLN A 263 0.68 19.12 -31.65
N ARG A 264 1.15 19.51 -30.45
CA ARG A 264 2.11 18.77 -29.63
C ARG A 264 1.44 17.97 -28.51
N LEU A 265 0.31 18.46 -27.99
CA LEU A 265 -0.46 17.81 -26.93
C LEU A 265 -1.96 18.06 -27.12
N ASP A 266 -2.63 17.11 -27.78
CA ASP A 266 -4.08 17.13 -27.98
C ASP A 266 -4.81 16.57 -26.74
N TRP A 267 -4.22 15.57 -26.07
CA TRP A 267 -4.81 14.86 -24.95
C TRP A 267 -4.62 15.58 -23.59
N GLY A 268 -5.49 16.56 -23.33
CA GLY A 268 -5.60 17.27 -22.06
C GLY A 268 -6.76 18.27 -21.99
N VAL A 269 -6.90 18.96 -20.87
CA VAL A 269 -7.92 20.02 -20.69
C VAL A 269 -7.56 21.23 -21.55
N ARG A 270 -8.50 21.73 -22.36
CA ARG A 270 -8.26 22.92 -23.20
C ARG A 270 -8.24 24.20 -22.38
N VAL A 271 -7.38 25.13 -22.79
CA VAL A 271 -7.37 26.50 -22.29
C VAL A 271 -8.71 27.16 -22.62
N PRO A 272 -9.42 27.76 -21.65
CA PRO A 272 -10.58 28.59 -21.91
C PRO A 272 -10.26 29.69 -22.95
N ASP A 273 -11.18 29.90 -23.88
CA ASP A 273 -11.11 30.88 -24.98
C ASP A 273 -9.95 30.75 -25.99
N ASP A 274 -8.95 29.87 -25.78
CA ASP A 274 -7.94 29.49 -26.79
C ASP A 274 -7.95 27.97 -27.06
N PRO A 275 -8.74 27.49 -28.04
CA PRO A 275 -8.81 26.06 -28.38
C PRO A 275 -7.55 25.53 -29.08
N SER A 276 -6.56 26.39 -29.39
CA SER A 276 -5.25 25.97 -29.92
C SER A 276 -4.28 25.52 -28.83
N GLN A 277 -4.64 25.69 -27.56
CA GLN A 277 -3.80 25.43 -26.39
C GLN A 277 -4.42 24.43 -25.43
N THR A 278 -3.58 23.54 -24.91
CA THR A 278 -3.91 22.56 -23.87
C THR A 278 -3.21 22.97 -22.58
N ILE A 279 -3.93 22.95 -21.46
CA ILE A 279 -3.42 23.25 -20.11
C ILE A 279 -2.33 22.24 -19.75
N TYR A 280 -1.23 22.73 -19.18
CA TYR A 280 -0.12 21.90 -18.76
C TYR A 280 -0.54 20.93 -17.64
N VAL A 281 -0.23 19.64 -17.83
CA VAL A 281 -0.70 18.54 -16.99
C VAL A 281 -0.46 18.75 -15.48
N TRP A 282 0.60 19.45 -15.05
CA TRP A 282 0.82 19.71 -13.63
C TRP A 282 -0.09 20.79 -13.02
N VAL A 283 -0.70 21.67 -13.82
CA VAL A 283 -1.71 22.62 -13.33
C VAL A 283 -3.04 21.89 -13.14
N ASP A 284 -3.46 21.17 -14.19
CA ASP A 284 -4.59 20.23 -14.21
C ASP A 284 -4.52 19.26 -13.00
N ALA A 285 -3.48 18.43 -12.96
CA ALA A 285 -3.27 17.43 -11.92
C ALA A 285 -3.21 17.98 -10.48
N LEU A 286 -2.66 19.17 -10.24
CA LEU A 286 -2.62 19.74 -8.88
C LEU A 286 -4.01 20.16 -8.36
N ILE A 287 -4.93 20.54 -9.25
CA ILE A 287 -6.28 21.01 -8.88
C ILE A 287 -7.17 19.86 -8.39
N ASN A 288 -6.81 18.60 -8.65
CA ASN A 288 -7.58 17.40 -8.24
C ASN A 288 -7.93 17.43 -6.74
N TYR A 289 -7.01 17.93 -5.91
CA TYR A 289 -7.13 18.00 -4.46
C TYR A 289 -8.26 18.92 -3.99
N MET A 290 -8.66 19.91 -4.82
CA MET A 290 -9.79 20.80 -4.55
C MET A 290 -11.10 20.28 -5.16
N THR A 291 -11.06 19.62 -6.32
CA THR A 291 -12.25 19.15 -7.05
C THR A 291 -13.17 18.29 -6.17
N LYS A 292 -12.70 17.14 -5.67
CA LYS A 292 -13.54 16.28 -4.80
C LYS A 292 -13.72 16.84 -3.38
N ALA A 293 -13.09 17.97 -3.06
CA ALA A 293 -13.38 18.77 -1.87
C ALA A 293 -14.40 19.90 -2.17
N GLY A 294 -15.10 19.86 -3.31
CA GLY A 294 -16.25 20.72 -3.64
C GLY A 294 -15.96 21.96 -4.49
N PHE A 295 -14.74 22.15 -4.99
CA PHE A 295 -14.40 23.26 -5.89
C PHE A 295 -14.77 22.92 -7.35
N PRO A 296 -15.39 23.84 -8.14
CA PRO A 296 -15.58 25.26 -7.86
C PRO A 296 -16.86 25.62 -7.09
N GLY A 297 -17.76 24.67 -6.84
CA GLY A 297 -19.09 24.87 -6.22
C GLY A 297 -19.12 25.26 -4.73
N TRP A 298 -18.07 25.88 -4.18
CA TRP A 298 -18.02 26.29 -2.78
C TRP A 298 -18.99 27.42 -2.47
N GLN A 299 -19.89 27.20 -1.51
CA GLN A 299 -20.65 28.27 -0.88
C GLN A 299 -19.71 29.14 -0.03
N PRO A 300 -19.77 30.49 -0.10
CA PRO A 300 -18.85 31.37 0.62
C PRO A 300 -18.79 31.10 2.13
N GLY A 301 -17.59 30.79 2.65
CA GLY A 301 -17.37 30.45 4.05
C GLY A 301 -17.67 28.99 4.41
N LYS A 302 -17.95 28.12 3.43
CA LYS A 302 -18.18 26.68 3.61
C LYS A 302 -17.22 25.79 2.82
N GLU A 303 -16.18 26.36 2.20
CA GLU A 303 -15.06 25.64 1.58
C GLU A 303 -14.48 24.54 2.49
N HIS A 304 -14.59 24.67 3.81
CA HIS A 304 -14.15 23.67 4.79
C HIS A 304 -15.04 22.43 4.95
N ALA A 305 -16.26 22.39 4.39
CA ALA A 305 -17.23 21.31 4.63
C ALA A 305 -16.69 19.93 4.22
N GLU A 306 -16.28 19.79 2.96
CA GLU A 306 -15.64 18.57 2.42
C GLU A 306 -14.12 18.50 2.77
N GLY A 307 -13.72 19.16 3.86
CA GLY A 307 -12.39 19.03 4.43
C GLY A 307 -11.27 19.85 3.78
N TRP A 308 -11.52 20.77 2.83
CA TRP A 308 -10.46 21.69 2.37
C TRP A 308 -10.02 22.67 3.49
N PRO A 309 -8.75 23.13 3.56
CA PRO A 309 -7.59 22.57 2.91
C PRO A 309 -7.14 21.26 3.56
N ALA A 310 -6.45 20.43 2.78
CA ALA A 310 -5.93 19.14 3.24
C ALA A 310 -5.11 19.29 4.54
N ASP A 311 -5.37 18.44 5.52
CA ASP A 311 -4.54 18.33 6.71
C ASP A 311 -3.17 17.72 6.33
N VAL A 312 -3.12 16.75 5.41
CA VAL A 312 -1.87 16.17 4.86
C VAL A 312 -2.01 15.83 3.38
N HIS A 313 -1.08 16.28 2.53
CA HIS A 313 -0.82 15.65 1.23
C HIS A 313 0.30 14.61 1.39
N VAL A 314 0.08 13.36 0.97
CA VAL A 314 1.10 12.29 0.94
C VAL A 314 1.66 12.19 -0.48
N ILE A 315 2.98 12.34 -0.63
CA ILE A 315 3.67 12.29 -1.93
C ILE A 315 5.02 11.57 -1.86
N GLY A 316 5.52 11.09 -3.00
CA GLY A 316 6.91 10.66 -3.14
C GLY A 316 7.86 11.84 -3.38
N LYS A 317 9.13 11.70 -2.95
CA LYS A 317 10.16 12.74 -3.08
C LYS A 317 10.38 13.27 -4.51
N ASP A 318 10.17 12.47 -5.54
CA ASP A 318 10.30 12.89 -6.95
C ASP A 318 9.40 14.11 -7.28
N ILE A 319 8.22 14.22 -6.66
CA ILE A 319 7.21 15.23 -7.01
C ILE A 319 7.11 16.39 -6.00
N VAL A 320 8.12 16.52 -5.12
CA VAL A 320 8.13 17.51 -4.03
C VAL A 320 8.23 18.96 -4.51
N ARG A 321 8.79 19.23 -5.70
CA ARG A 321 8.83 20.60 -6.26
C ARG A 321 7.44 21.09 -6.69
N PHE A 322 6.64 20.25 -7.33
CA PHE A 322 5.29 20.60 -7.75
C PHE A 322 4.39 20.94 -6.55
N HIS A 323 4.42 20.11 -5.51
CA HIS A 323 3.60 20.29 -4.31
C HIS A 323 4.18 21.29 -3.31
N GLY A 324 5.51 21.44 -3.28
CA GLY A 324 6.23 22.31 -2.36
C GLY A 324 6.52 23.71 -2.91
N ILE A 325 6.30 23.97 -4.21
CA ILE A 325 6.53 25.28 -4.84
C ILE A 325 5.33 25.69 -5.70
N TYR A 326 5.00 24.89 -6.72
CA TYR A 326 4.00 25.32 -7.72
C TYR A 326 2.60 25.38 -7.10
N TRP A 327 2.22 24.36 -6.32
CA TRP A 327 0.92 24.30 -5.65
C TRP A 327 0.68 25.46 -4.66
N PRO A 328 1.58 25.74 -3.69
CA PRO A 328 1.41 26.91 -2.84
C PRO A 328 1.48 28.22 -3.63
N ALA A 329 2.22 28.33 -4.73
CA ALA A 329 2.23 29.53 -5.57
C ALA A 329 0.88 29.77 -6.27
N LEU A 330 0.31 28.73 -6.88
CA LEU A 330 -1.01 28.76 -7.54
C LEU A 330 -2.12 29.11 -6.52
N LEU A 331 -2.11 28.48 -5.34
CA LEU A 331 -3.05 28.79 -4.26
C LEU A 331 -2.86 30.22 -3.72
N MET A 332 -1.61 30.69 -3.55
CA MET A 332 -1.31 32.06 -3.10
C MET A 332 -1.75 33.11 -4.12
N ALA A 333 -1.60 32.86 -5.43
CA ALA A 333 -2.10 33.74 -6.47
C ALA A 333 -3.62 33.93 -6.35
N LEU A 334 -4.36 32.86 -6.06
CA LEU A 334 -5.80 32.92 -5.83
C LEU A 334 -6.20 33.34 -4.39
N ASP A 335 -5.24 33.51 -3.47
CA ASP A 335 -5.43 33.78 -2.04
C ASP A 335 -6.21 32.69 -1.28
N LEU A 336 -6.11 31.45 -1.77
CA LEU A 336 -6.77 30.27 -1.25
C LEU A 336 -6.04 29.68 -0.02
N PRO A 337 -6.75 28.96 0.88
CA PRO A 337 -6.13 28.28 2.02
C PRO A 337 -5.10 27.23 1.60
N LEU A 338 -3.91 27.27 2.19
CA LEU A 338 -2.84 26.29 1.94
C LEU A 338 -3.07 24.99 2.74
N PRO A 339 -2.66 23.81 2.21
CA PRO A 339 -2.66 22.55 2.95
C PRO A 339 -1.73 22.63 4.17
N LYS A 340 -2.08 21.91 5.24
CA LYS A 340 -1.43 22.09 6.56
C LYS A 340 -0.06 21.43 6.66
N GLN A 341 0.14 20.29 5.99
CA GLN A 341 1.44 19.59 5.90
C GLN A 341 1.58 18.84 4.57
N LEU A 342 2.83 18.61 4.17
CA LEU A 342 3.22 17.83 2.99
C LEU A 342 4.17 16.69 3.41
N LEU A 343 3.72 15.44 3.35
CA LEU A 343 4.52 14.26 3.64
C LEU A 343 5.23 13.77 2.36
N SER A 344 6.51 14.08 2.23
CA SER A 344 7.37 13.70 1.10
C SER A 344 8.17 12.43 1.45
N HIS A 345 7.56 11.26 1.26
CA HIS A 345 8.18 9.97 1.56
C HIS A 345 9.30 9.59 0.58
N ALA A 346 10.15 8.65 1.02
CA ALA A 346 11.25 8.12 0.24
C ALA A 346 10.76 7.02 -0.73
N HIS A 347 11.66 6.48 -1.57
CA HIS A 347 11.33 5.40 -2.49
C HIS A 347 11.53 4.02 -1.88
N TRP A 348 10.82 3.05 -2.45
CA TRP A 348 11.22 1.66 -2.37
C TRP A 348 12.24 1.36 -3.48
N THR A 349 13.34 0.72 -3.10
CA THR A 349 14.36 0.17 -4.00
C THR A 349 14.23 -1.36 -4.07
N MET A 350 14.92 -2.00 -5.02
CA MET A 350 15.13 -3.45 -5.02
C MET A 350 16.61 -3.70 -5.31
N ALA A 351 17.29 -4.47 -4.46
CA ALA A 351 18.75 -4.60 -4.45
C ALA A 351 19.48 -3.24 -4.46
N LYS A 352 18.96 -2.28 -3.68
CA LYS A 352 19.43 -0.87 -3.55
C LYS A 352 19.34 -0.03 -4.84
N LYS A 353 18.73 -0.53 -5.93
CA LYS A 353 18.44 0.23 -7.15
C LYS A 353 16.99 0.75 -7.11
N LYS A 354 16.74 1.97 -7.59
CA LYS A 354 15.36 2.49 -7.76
C LYS A 354 14.57 1.53 -8.65
N MET A 355 13.32 1.22 -8.28
CA MET A 355 12.45 0.43 -9.15
C MET A 355 11.99 1.27 -10.35
N SER A 356 12.13 0.75 -11.57
CA SER A 356 11.55 1.35 -12.77
C SER A 356 11.17 0.30 -13.80
N LYS A 357 10.05 0.54 -14.50
CA LYS A 357 9.52 -0.38 -15.52
C LYS A 357 10.53 -0.62 -16.66
N SER A 358 11.41 0.35 -16.93
CA SER A 358 12.52 0.26 -17.89
C SER A 358 13.67 -0.67 -17.47
N VAL A 359 13.81 -0.98 -16.17
CA VAL A 359 14.86 -1.85 -15.62
C VAL A 359 14.32 -3.25 -15.28
N GLY A 360 13.01 -3.46 -15.40
CA GLY A 360 12.33 -4.74 -15.10
C GLY A 360 12.27 -5.11 -13.61
N ASN A 361 12.93 -4.35 -12.73
CA ASN A 361 13.04 -4.62 -11.29
C ASN A 361 11.81 -4.20 -10.46
N VAL A 362 10.60 -4.27 -11.03
CA VAL A 362 9.38 -3.71 -10.44
C VAL A 362 8.54 -4.79 -9.77
N VAL A 363 8.36 -4.68 -8.45
CA VAL A 363 7.49 -5.60 -7.71
C VAL A 363 6.01 -5.30 -8.00
N ASN A 364 5.29 -6.31 -8.48
CA ASN A 364 3.84 -6.32 -8.63
C ASN A 364 3.17 -6.39 -7.23
N PRO A 365 2.34 -5.41 -6.82
CA PRO A 365 1.71 -5.40 -5.51
C PRO A 365 0.70 -6.53 -5.34
N PHE A 366 0.00 -6.96 -6.40
CA PHE A 366 -0.98 -8.05 -6.32
C PHE A 366 -0.31 -9.37 -5.90
N PHE A 367 0.77 -9.75 -6.59
CA PHE A 367 1.58 -10.93 -6.23
C PHE A 367 2.24 -10.79 -4.84
N ALA A 368 2.56 -9.57 -4.39
CA ALA A 368 3.07 -9.35 -3.04
C ALA A 368 1.99 -9.51 -1.95
N ILE A 369 0.76 -9.08 -2.22
CA ILE A 369 -0.40 -9.22 -1.31
C ILE A 369 -0.83 -10.68 -1.21
N ASP A 370 -0.91 -11.38 -2.34
CA ASP A 370 -1.19 -12.81 -2.44
C ASP A 370 -0.17 -13.64 -1.66
N ARG A 371 1.12 -13.53 -2.02
CA ARG A 371 2.21 -14.31 -1.41
C ARG A 371 2.37 -14.13 0.10
N TRP A 372 2.16 -12.92 0.62
CA TRP A 372 2.49 -12.59 2.03
C TRP A 372 1.26 -12.32 2.91
N GLY A 373 0.09 -12.15 2.32
CA GLY A 373 -1.13 -11.71 2.98
C GLY A 373 -1.17 -10.20 3.19
N LEU A 374 -2.36 -9.62 3.00
CA LEU A 374 -2.62 -8.17 3.06
C LEU A 374 -1.99 -7.47 4.27
N ASP A 375 -2.38 -7.86 5.49
CA ASP A 375 -1.93 -7.17 6.71
C ASP A 375 -0.43 -7.34 6.98
N THR A 376 0.20 -8.44 6.52
CA THR A 376 1.67 -8.60 6.56
C THR A 376 2.33 -7.56 5.68
N MET A 377 1.82 -7.33 4.46
CA MET A 377 2.34 -6.30 3.56
C MET A 377 2.09 -4.89 4.08
N ARG A 378 0.88 -4.59 4.57
CA ARG A 378 0.57 -3.29 5.21
C ARG A 378 1.50 -3.01 6.37
N TYR A 379 1.69 -4.01 7.23
CA TYR A 379 2.61 -3.95 8.36
C TYR A 379 4.04 -3.67 7.90
N PHE A 380 4.60 -4.51 7.03
CA PHE A 380 5.97 -4.37 6.53
C PHE A 380 6.22 -2.97 5.96
N MET A 381 5.31 -2.50 5.11
CA MET A 381 5.47 -1.22 4.42
C MET A 381 5.38 -0.02 5.38
N MET A 382 4.57 -0.06 6.43
CA MET A 382 4.56 1.00 7.45
C MET A 382 5.72 0.90 8.45
N ARG A 383 6.20 -0.33 8.72
CA ARG A 383 7.19 -0.64 9.76
C ARG A 383 8.63 -0.42 9.30
N ASP A 384 8.94 -0.71 8.04
CA ASP A 384 10.27 -0.58 7.45
C ASP A 384 10.33 0.45 6.30
N GLY A 385 9.19 0.90 5.77
CA GLY A 385 9.13 1.91 4.72
C GLY A 385 9.76 3.25 5.09
N GLY A 386 10.42 3.86 4.10
CA GLY A 386 11.21 5.07 4.27
C GLY A 386 10.42 6.36 4.15
N ILE A 387 10.62 7.29 5.10
CA ILE A 387 10.20 8.69 4.98
C ILE A 387 11.40 9.58 4.61
N GLU A 388 12.51 9.46 5.33
CA GLU A 388 13.74 10.25 5.10
C GLU A 388 14.67 9.65 4.05
N ARG A 389 14.87 8.33 4.12
CA ARG A 389 15.83 7.56 3.32
C ARG A 389 15.10 6.44 2.61
N ASP A 390 15.57 6.06 1.42
CA ASP A 390 14.98 4.97 0.63
C ASP A 390 15.10 3.63 1.38
N ALA A 391 14.13 2.75 1.17
CA ALA A 391 14.03 1.43 1.82
C ALA A 391 14.02 0.31 0.77
N ASP A 392 14.73 -0.79 1.01
CA ASP A 392 14.80 -1.90 0.06
C ASP A 392 13.63 -2.87 0.25
N TYR A 393 12.97 -3.25 -0.83
CA TYR A 393 12.04 -4.36 -0.85
C TYR A 393 12.85 -5.66 -0.97
N GLU A 394 12.78 -6.50 0.06
CA GLU A 394 13.48 -7.78 0.10
C GLU A 394 12.60 -8.82 0.82
N ASN A 395 12.41 -9.98 0.19
CA ASN A 395 11.59 -11.06 0.75
C ASN A 395 12.09 -11.53 2.13
N SER A 396 13.42 -11.54 2.35
CA SER A 396 14.00 -11.92 3.65
C SER A 396 13.57 -10.96 4.78
N LEU A 397 13.42 -9.66 4.49
CA LEU A 397 13.00 -8.66 5.45
C LEU A 397 11.52 -8.81 5.81
N ILE A 398 10.65 -9.08 4.83
CA ILE A 398 9.22 -9.37 5.05
C ILE A 398 9.08 -10.58 5.97
N VAL A 399 9.78 -11.67 5.64
CA VAL A 399 9.83 -12.91 6.43
C VAL A 399 10.36 -12.67 7.85
N ALA A 400 11.46 -11.92 8.00
CA ALA A 400 12.04 -11.60 9.30
C ALA A 400 11.12 -10.72 10.16
N ARG A 401 10.35 -9.80 9.57
CA ARG A 401 9.31 -9.02 10.29
C ARG A 401 8.12 -9.90 10.66
N TYR A 402 7.68 -10.78 9.77
CA TYR A 402 6.59 -11.72 10.06
C TYR A 402 6.93 -12.63 11.26
N HIS A 403 8.08 -13.31 11.25
CA HIS A 403 8.47 -14.18 12.35
C HIS A 403 8.77 -13.43 13.65
N LYS A 404 9.52 -12.33 13.61
CA LYS A 404 9.93 -11.61 14.84
C LYS A 404 8.80 -10.77 15.45
N ASP A 405 8.18 -9.92 14.64
CA ASP A 405 7.28 -8.88 15.12
C ASP A 405 5.83 -9.43 15.19
N LEU A 406 5.34 -10.08 14.12
CA LEU A 406 3.94 -10.54 14.06
C LEU A 406 3.72 -11.88 14.80
N GLN A 407 4.50 -12.91 14.49
CA GLN A 407 4.34 -14.25 15.06
C GLN A 407 4.90 -14.32 16.50
N SER A 408 6.19 -14.01 16.69
CA SER A 408 6.88 -14.22 17.98
C SER A 408 6.57 -13.18 19.04
N THR A 409 6.23 -11.94 18.66
CA THR A 409 5.91 -10.86 19.61
C THR A 409 4.40 -10.71 19.82
N ILE A 410 3.61 -10.45 18.77
CA ILE A 410 2.14 -10.25 18.91
C ILE A 410 1.41 -11.59 19.10
N GLY A 411 1.50 -12.50 18.12
CA GLY A 411 0.69 -13.73 18.07
C GLY A 411 0.97 -14.70 19.22
N ASN A 412 2.25 -14.92 19.53
CA ASN A 412 2.68 -15.71 20.68
C ASN A 412 2.16 -15.16 22.02
N LEU A 413 2.19 -13.84 22.21
CA LEU A 413 1.71 -13.22 23.44
C LEU A 413 0.19 -13.38 23.60
N MET A 414 -0.58 -13.13 22.54
CA MET A 414 -2.02 -13.37 22.51
C MET A 414 -2.35 -14.84 22.79
N ASN A 415 -1.66 -15.78 22.12
CA ASN A 415 -1.85 -17.21 22.34
C ASN A 415 -1.53 -17.63 23.79
N ARG A 416 -0.45 -17.11 24.37
CA ARG A 416 -0.04 -17.38 25.76
C ARG A 416 -1.03 -16.80 26.76
N ALA A 417 -1.52 -15.58 26.55
CA ALA A 417 -2.43 -14.91 27.46
C ALA A 417 -3.85 -15.52 27.39
N ALA A 418 -4.44 -15.57 26.19
CA ALA A 418 -5.86 -15.84 25.97
C ALA A 418 -6.20 -17.27 25.52
N LYS A 419 -5.37 -17.94 24.70
CA LYS A 419 -5.65 -19.29 24.15
C LYS A 419 -5.05 -20.45 24.96
N SER A 420 -4.79 -20.24 26.25
CA SER A 420 -4.25 -21.27 27.14
C SER A 420 -5.32 -22.31 27.51
N LYS A 421 -5.00 -23.61 27.39
CA LYS A 421 -5.84 -24.69 27.94
C LYS A 421 -5.77 -24.84 29.47
N LYS A 422 -5.03 -23.96 30.16
CA LYS A 422 -4.74 -24.06 31.61
C LYS A 422 -5.45 -23.01 32.48
N TRP A 423 -5.94 -21.93 31.88
CA TRP A 423 -6.67 -20.83 32.51
C TRP A 423 -7.55 -20.17 31.46
N LYS A 424 -8.70 -19.60 31.84
CA LYS A 424 -9.49 -18.76 30.93
C LYS A 424 -9.17 -17.29 31.20
N LEU A 425 -9.19 -16.47 30.15
CA LEU A 425 -9.04 -15.02 30.29
C LEU A 425 -10.21 -14.41 31.08
N ARG A 426 -11.46 -14.85 30.81
CA ARG A 426 -12.67 -14.38 31.51
C ARG A 426 -12.58 -14.53 33.02
N ASP A 427 -12.13 -15.68 33.53
CA ASP A 427 -11.95 -15.93 34.97
C ASP A 427 -11.01 -14.89 35.60
N SER A 428 -9.99 -14.45 34.85
CA SER A 428 -9.03 -13.44 35.30
C SER A 428 -9.58 -12.01 35.22
N ILE A 429 -10.45 -11.71 34.24
CA ILE A 429 -11.17 -10.43 34.15
C ILE A 429 -12.19 -10.32 35.31
N ALA A 430 -12.98 -11.37 35.57
CA ALA A 430 -13.93 -11.41 36.68
C ALA A 430 -13.22 -11.23 38.04
N TRP A 431 -12.10 -11.94 38.26
CA TRP A 431 -11.26 -11.75 39.45
C TRP A 431 -10.76 -10.30 39.58
N VAL A 432 -10.38 -9.65 38.47
CA VAL A 432 -9.99 -8.24 38.44
C VAL A 432 -11.16 -7.29 38.72
N GLY A 433 -12.39 -7.61 38.33
CA GLY A 433 -13.58 -6.82 38.71
C GLY A 433 -13.73 -6.76 40.23
N GLU A 434 -13.76 -7.93 40.87
CA GLU A 434 -13.85 -8.07 42.33
C GLU A 434 -12.65 -7.47 43.09
N ASN A 435 -11.44 -7.63 42.55
CA ASN A 435 -10.18 -7.31 43.25
C ASN A 435 -9.49 -6.04 42.70
N SER A 436 -10.19 -5.24 41.91
CA SER A 436 -9.69 -4.12 41.08
C SER A 436 -8.72 -3.18 41.79
N ALA A 437 -8.95 -2.90 43.07
CA ALA A 437 -8.05 -2.11 43.90
C ALA A 437 -6.63 -2.68 43.97
N SER A 438 -6.44 -4.00 44.01
CA SER A 438 -5.13 -4.65 44.12
C SER A 438 -4.37 -4.75 42.79
N VAL A 439 -5.05 -4.59 41.66
CA VAL A 439 -4.59 -5.06 40.35
C VAL A 439 -3.50 -4.15 39.78
N GLY A 440 -2.35 -4.77 39.51
CA GLY A 440 -1.14 -4.06 39.14
C GLY A 440 -0.53 -3.26 40.30
N ARG A 441 -0.86 -3.58 41.56
CA ARG A 441 -0.15 -3.08 42.75
C ARG A 441 0.64 -4.16 43.48
N ASN A 442 0.21 -5.44 43.45
CA ASN A 442 0.83 -6.51 44.25
C ASN A 442 2.25 -6.90 43.79
N LEU A 443 2.57 -6.71 42.50
CA LEU A 443 3.88 -7.00 41.93
C LEU A 443 4.48 -5.75 41.28
N ALA A 444 5.73 -5.41 41.63
CA ALA A 444 6.46 -4.27 41.04
C ALA A 444 6.62 -4.39 39.51
N ALA A 445 6.70 -5.62 38.99
CA ALA A 445 6.73 -5.87 37.54
C ALA A 445 5.40 -5.52 36.87
N SER A 446 4.25 -5.80 37.52
CA SER A 446 2.93 -5.38 37.02
C SER A 446 2.77 -3.86 37.05
N GLN A 447 3.25 -3.20 38.12
CA GLN A 447 3.25 -1.73 38.21
C GLN A 447 4.00 -1.10 37.03
N ARG A 448 5.20 -1.63 36.71
CA ARG A 448 6.01 -1.15 35.57
C ARG A 448 5.29 -1.35 34.24
N LEU A 449 4.80 -2.55 33.96
CA LEU A 449 4.12 -2.84 32.69
C LEU A 449 2.82 -2.04 32.53
N LYS A 450 2.02 -1.88 33.60
CA LYS A 450 0.83 -1.02 33.63
C LYS A 450 1.15 0.43 33.25
N ALA A 451 2.27 0.98 33.72
CA ALA A 451 2.73 2.31 33.33
C ALA A 451 3.09 2.38 31.83
N ARG A 452 3.82 1.38 31.30
CA ARG A 452 4.18 1.30 29.86
C ARG A 452 2.94 1.13 28.96
N ILE A 453 1.92 0.40 29.39
CA ILE A 453 0.64 0.27 28.66
C ILE A 453 -0.05 1.64 28.55
N ASN A 454 -0.17 2.37 29.67
CA ASN A 454 -0.78 3.70 29.67
C ASN A 454 0.02 4.76 28.87
N GLU A 455 1.34 4.61 28.77
CA GLU A 455 2.19 5.47 27.94
C GLU A 455 2.08 5.15 26.44
N MET A 456 1.65 3.93 26.08
CA MET A 456 1.64 3.42 24.70
C MET A 456 0.79 4.28 23.75
N ALA A 457 -0.45 4.60 24.10
CA ALA A 457 -1.35 5.38 23.26
C ALA A 457 -0.90 6.85 23.07
N PRO A 458 -0.52 7.60 24.14
CA PRO A 458 0.09 8.93 23.98
C PRO A 458 1.39 8.92 23.15
N ALA A 459 2.27 7.96 23.38
CA ALA A 459 3.52 7.84 22.63
C ALA A 459 3.27 7.55 21.14
N MET A 460 2.32 6.66 20.83
CA MET A 460 1.93 6.38 19.45
C MET A 460 1.30 7.61 18.77
N SER A 461 0.37 8.33 19.43
CA SER A 461 -0.21 9.55 18.84
C SER A 461 0.85 10.57 18.50
N LYS A 462 1.79 10.83 19.42
CA LYS A 462 2.90 11.76 19.13
C LYS A 462 3.66 11.38 17.85
N ARG A 463 3.98 10.10 17.64
CA ARG A 463 4.68 9.66 16.42
C ARG A 463 3.81 9.69 15.17
N MET A 464 2.52 9.42 15.28
CA MET A 464 1.57 9.52 14.16
C MET A 464 1.29 10.98 13.77
N ASP A 465 1.21 11.89 14.75
CA ASP A 465 1.05 13.33 14.54
C ASP A 465 2.38 14.00 14.07
N GLU A 466 3.53 13.36 14.32
CA GLU A 466 4.83 13.62 13.65
C GLU A 466 4.94 12.99 12.24
N LEU A 467 3.86 12.38 11.72
CA LEU A 467 3.78 11.65 10.43
C LEU A 467 4.82 10.52 10.28
N ASN A 468 5.16 9.86 11.38
CA ASN A 468 6.17 8.80 11.46
C ASN A 468 5.58 7.47 11.97
N PRO A 469 4.79 6.74 11.16
CA PRO A 469 4.20 5.45 11.55
C PRO A 469 5.27 4.39 11.85
N ASN A 470 6.40 4.47 11.17
CA ASN A 470 7.57 3.61 11.33
C ASN A 470 8.12 3.65 12.79
N ALA A 471 8.22 4.83 13.40
CA ALA A 471 8.56 4.99 14.82
C ALA A 471 7.38 4.66 15.75
N ALA A 472 6.14 4.95 15.33
CA ALA A 472 4.93 4.69 16.10
C ALA A 472 4.75 3.18 16.40
N ILE A 473 4.90 2.34 15.37
CA ILE A 473 4.80 0.87 15.48
C ILE A 473 5.88 0.29 16.39
N ARG A 474 7.13 0.78 16.32
CA ARG A 474 8.21 0.32 17.22
C ARG A 474 7.86 0.57 18.70
N GLY A 475 7.32 1.75 19.02
CA GLY A 475 6.92 2.07 20.39
C GLY A 475 5.86 1.11 20.97
N VAL A 476 4.94 0.62 20.14
CA VAL A 476 3.96 -0.42 20.52
C VAL A 476 4.66 -1.77 20.73
N LEU A 477 5.52 -2.19 19.79
CA LEU A 477 6.28 -3.44 19.90
C LEU A 477 7.15 -3.50 21.15
N ASP A 478 7.84 -2.41 21.51
CA ASP A 478 8.73 -2.38 22.68
C ASP A 478 7.98 -2.70 23.99
N VAL A 479 6.70 -2.31 24.09
CA VAL A 479 5.83 -2.68 25.22
C VAL A 479 5.36 -4.14 25.13
N LEU A 480 5.12 -4.67 23.93
CA LEU A 480 4.79 -6.10 23.74
C LEU A 480 5.98 -7.04 23.97
N VAL A 481 7.21 -6.60 23.70
CA VAL A 481 8.44 -7.32 24.07
C VAL A 481 8.60 -7.32 25.59
N GLU A 482 8.32 -6.19 26.25
CA GLU A 482 8.29 -6.12 27.72
C GLU A 482 7.20 -7.02 28.32
N ALA A 483 6.00 -7.05 27.73
CA ALA A 483 4.91 -7.94 28.14
C ALA A 483 5.27 -9.42 27.94
N ASN A 484 5.91 -9.79 26.82
CA ASN A 484 6.44 -11.13 26.59
C ASN A 484 7.46 -11.54 27.65
N LYS A 485 8.34 -10.63 28.08
CA LYS A 485 9.24 -10.89 29.20
C LYS A 485 8.49 -11.06 30.51
N TYR A 486 7.57 -10.16 30.85
CA TYR A 486 6.75 -10.22 32.07
C TYR A 486 6.03 -11.56 32.25
N ILE A 487 5.29 -12.04 31.24
CA ILE A 487 4.60 -13.36 31.33
C ILE A 487 5.58 -14.54 31.31
N SER A 488 6.85 -14.33 30.91
CA SER A 488 7.89 -15.37 30.97
C SER A 488 8.49 -15.47 32.36
N ASP A 489 8.91 -14.33 32.94
CA ASP A 489 9.50 -14.24 34.28
C ASP A 489 8.48 -14.64 35.37
N ALA A 490 7.21 -14.27 35.20
CA ALA A 490 6.12 -14.64 36.12
C ALA A 490 5.67 -16.12 36.03
N ALA A 491 5.99 -16.81 34.94
CA ALA A 491 5.76 -18.24 34.71
C ALA A 491 4.36 -18.77 35.16
N PRO A 492 3.23 -18.28 34.61
CA PRO A 492 1.88 -18.67 35.04
C PRO A 492 1.60 -20.18 34.96
N TRP A 493 2.28 -20.92 34.08
CA TRP A 493 2.22 -22.38 34.00
C TRP A 493 2.83 -23.12 35.21
N LYS A 494 3.55 -22.41 36.09
CA LYS A 494 3.91 -22.87 37.45
C LYS A 494 2.83 -22.44 38.46
N LEU A 495 2.40 -21.17 38.43
CA LEU A 495 1.41 -20.61 39.35
C LEU A 495 0.09 -21.41 39.35
N VAL A 496 -0.40 -21.80 38.18
CA VAL A 496 -1.63 -22.59 38.02
C VAL A 496 -1.60 -23.96 38.72
N LYS A 497 -0.41 -24.52 39.00
CA LYS A 497 -0.26 -25.76 39.77
C LYS A 497 -0.38 -25.56 41.28
N ALA A 498 -0.23 -24.33 41.77
CA ALA A 498 -0.19 -24.02 43.20
C ALA A 498 -1.57 -23.56 43.70
N LYS A 499 -2.27 -24.42 44.43
CA LYS A 499 -3.66 -24.20 44.91
C LYS A 499 -3.83 -23.18 46.05
N ASN A 500 -2.79 -22.43 46.43
CA ASN A 500 -2.91 -21.43 47.50
C ASN A 500 -3.48 -20.10 46.94
N PRO A 501 -4.26 -19.33 47.73
CA PRO A 501 -4.89 -18.11 47.23
C PRO A 501 -3.92 -17.07 46.65
N LYS A 502 -2.73 -16.91 47.23
CA LYS A 502 -1.72 -15.95 46.77
C LYS A 502 -1.18 -16.30 45.37
N SER A 503 -0.99 -17.58 45.07
CA SER A 503 -0.57 -18.03 43.74
C SER A 503 -1.68 -17.92 42.68
N GLN A 504 -2.95 -18.10 43.07
CA GLN A 504 -4.09 -17.91 42.16
C GLN A 504 -4.34 -16.43 41.86
N ALA A 505 -4.31 -15.55 42.87
CA ALA A 505 -4.35 -14.10 42.68
C ALA A 505 -3.21 -13.61 41.74
N ALA A 506 -1.99 -14.10 41.96
CA ALA A 506 -0.85 -13.78 41.09
C ALA A 506 -1.02 -14.32 39.65
N LEU A 507 -1.66 -15.48 39.47
CA LEU A 507 -1.99 -16.00 38.13
C LEU A 507 -2.96 -15.06 37.41
N HIS A 508 -4.08 -14.69 38.04
CA HIS A 508 -5.09 -13.82 37.43
C HIS A 508 -4.54 -12.42 37.13
N GLU A 509 -3.77 -11.81 38.04
CA GLU A 509 -3.11 -10.53 37.78
C GLU A 509 -2.16 -10.60 36.58
N VAL A 510 -1.33 -11.65 36.47
CA VAL A 510 -0.39 -11.82 35.37
C VAL A 510 -1.09 -12.01 34.03
N ILE A 511 -2.15 -12.82 33.98
CA ILE A 511 -2.91 -13.05 32.74
C ILE A 511 -3.68 -11.80 32.33
N TYR A 512 -4.29 -11.09 33.28
CA TYR A 512 -4.98 -9.83 33.01
C TYR A 512 -4.02 -8.74 32.50
N VAL A 513 -2.93 -8.45 33.22
CA VAL A 513 -1.97 -7.40 32.85
C VAL A 513 -1.30 -7.69 31.49
N THR A 514 -1.06 -8.97 31.18
CA THR A 514 -0.56 -9.36 29.85
C THR A 514 -1.60 -9.16 28.75
N SER A 515 -2.86 -9.47 29.03
CA SER A 515 -3.96 -9.32 28.07
C SER A 515 -4.28 -7.86 27.79
N GLU A 516 -4.14 -6.97 28.79
CA GLU A 516 -4.25 -5.52 28.59
C GLU A 516 -3.18 -4.97 27.64
N ALA A 517 -1.94 -5.45 27.71
CA ALA A 517 -0.91 -5.08 26.74
C ALA A 517 -1.31 -5.50 25.31
N VAL A 518 -1.87 -6.71 25.16
CA VAL A 518 -2.38 -7.23 23.88
C VAL A 518 -3.59 -6.43 23.39
N ARG A 519 -4.53 -6.05 24.26
CA ARG A 519 -5.72 -5.25 23.93
C ARG A 519 -5.34 -3.85 23.48
N SER A 520 -4.57 -3.11 24.26
CA SER A 520 -4.12 -1.75 23.92
C SER A 520 -3.35 -1.74 22.60
N ALA A 521 -2.41 -2.67 22.40
CA ALA A 521 -1.67 -2.77 21.15
C ALA A 521 -2.56 -3.16 19.97
N GLY A 522 -3.50 -4.09 20.16
CA GLY A 522 -4.49 -4.46 19.16
C GLY A 522 -5.29 -3.25 18.68
N ILE A 523 -5.89 -2.50 19.62
CA ILE A 523 -6.66 -1.28 19.33
C ILE A 523 -5.82 -0.26 18.56
N LEU A 524 -4.59 -0.01 19.01
CA LEU A 524 -3.69 0.98 18.42
C LEU A 524 -3.14 0.60 17.02
N LEU A 525 -3.01 -0.71 16.73
CA LEU A 525 -2.51 -1.20 15.45
C LEU A 525 -3.61 -1.42 14.39
N GLN A 526 -4.89 -1.25 14.72
CA GLN A 526 -6.00 -1.35 13.74
C GLN A 526 -5.81 -0.50 12.46
N PRO A 527 -5.23 0.71 12.48
CA PRO A 527 -4.94 1.45 11.25
C PRO A 527 -3.91 0.77 10.36
N ILE A 528 -2.97 0.03 10.94
CA ILE A 528 -1.89 -0.65 10.23
C ILE A 528 -2.37 -2.00 9.68
N MET A 529 -2.98 -2.82 10.55
CA MET A 529 -3.41 -4.19 10.28
C MET A 529 -4.91 -4.35 10.64
N PRO A 530 -5.84 -3.76 9.87
CA PRO A 530 -7.25 -3.69 10.24
C PRO A 530 -7.88 -5.08 10.44
N THR A 531 -7.61 -6.03 9.54
CA THR A 531 -8.25 -7.36 9.56
C THR A 531 -7.73 -8.22 10.71
N LYS A 532 -6.41 -8.27 10.90
CA LYS A 532 -5.76 -9.10 11.92
C LYS A 532 -5.88 -8.51 13.32
N MET A 533 -5.91 -7.18 13.47
CA MET A 533 -6.18 -6.57 14.77
C MET A 533 -7.67 -6.65 15.14
N GLY A 534 -8.59 -6.58 14.17
CA GLY A 534 -9.99 -6.96 14.36
C GLY A 534 -10.08 -8.39 14.92
N GLN A 535 -9.62 -9.39 14.15
CA GLN A 535 -9.59 -10.80 14.55
C GLN A 535 -8.91 -11.04 15.91
N LEU A 536 -7.85 -10.31 16.25
CA LEU A 536 -7.20 -10.38 17.57
C LEU A 536 -8.11 -9.87 18.70
N LEU A 537 -8.79 -8.74 18.50
CA LEU A 537 -9.71 -8.15 19.49
C LEU A 537 -10.99 -8.99 19.65
N ASP A 538 -11.50 -9.57 18.57
CA ASP A 538 -12.58 -10.56 18.60
C ASP A 538 -12.20 -11.81 19.42
N LEU A 539 -10.98 -12.34 19.22
CA LEU A 539 -10.47 -13.53 19.93
C LEU A 539 -10.25 -13.33 21.43
N ILE A 540 -9.98 -12.09 21.88
CA ILE A 540 -9.91 -11.77 23.33
C ILE A 540 -11.24 -11.25 23.89
N GLY A 541 -12.27 -11.06 23.05
CA GLY A 541 -13.63 -10.74 23.45
C GLY A 541 -13.95 -9.27 23.67
N VAL A 542 -13.24 -8.34 23.02
CA VAL A 542 -13.41 -6.88 23.19
C VAL A 542 -14.42 -6.37 22.16
N ASP A 543 -15.55 -5.82 22.61
CA ASP A 543 -16.65 -5.41 21.73
C ASP A 543 -16.27 -4.24 20.80
N ALA A 544 -16.92 -4.15 19.63
CA ALA A 544 -16.49 -3.29 18.52
C ALA A 544 -16.56 -1.79 18.82
N ASP A 545 -17.46 -1.37 19.70
CA ASP A 545 -17.63 0.02 20.15
C ASP A 545 -16.51 0.49 21.09
N LYS A 546 -15.85 -0.46 21.79
CA LYS A 546 -14.73 -0.29 22.73
C LYS A 546 -13.34 -0.41 22.07
N ARG A 547 -13.26 -0.27 20.75
CA ARG A 547 -12.01 -0.37 19.96
C ARG A 547 -11.46 1.00 19.52
N ARG A 548 -11.72 2.08 20.26
CA ARG A 548 -11.31 3.47 19.95
C ARG A 548 -10.02 3.85 20.67
N PHE A 549 -9.39 4.95 20.27
CA PHE A 549 -8.14 5.44 20.86
C PHE A 549 -8.21 5.63 22.40
N GLN A 550 -9.35 6.11 22.92
CA GLN A 550 -9.56 6.30 24.36
C GLN A 550 -9.56 4.98 25.15
N ASP A 551 -9.96 3.88 24.50
CA ASP A 551 -10.14 2.58 25.15
C ASP A 551 -8.80 1.84 25.29
N ALA A 552 -7.75 2.29 24.58
CA ALA A 552 -6.40 1.72 24.63
C ALA A 552 -5.63 2.00 25.94
N ALA A 553 -6.26 2.57 26.97
CA ALA A 553 -5.70 2.67 28.32
C ALA A 553 -5.93 1.38 29.14
N PHE A 554 -5.16 1.22 30.22
CA PHE A 554 -5.27 0.07 31.12
C PHE A 554 -6.51 0.16 32.02
N GLY A 555 -7.34 -0.88 32.01
CA GLY A 555 -8.52 -1.03 32.87
C GLY A 555 -9.82 -0.45 32.32
N THR A 556 -9.87 -0.10 31.03
CA THR A 556 -11.02 0.58 30.43
C THR A 556 -12.16 -0.36 30.03
N ASP A 557 -11.90 -1.65 29.84
CA ASP A 557 -12.90 -2.67 29.52
C ASP A 557 -12.97 -3.73 30.64
N LEU A 558 -14.03 -3.67 31.44
CA LEU A 558 -14.28 -4.52 32.62
C LEU A 558 -15.72 -5.07 32.68
N THR A 559 -16.54 -4.84 31.66
CA THR A 559 -18.00 -5.03 31.75
C THR A 559 -18.40 -6.50 31.60
N ASP A 560 -19.12 -7.01 32.61
CA ASP A 560 -20.13 -8.07 32.60
C ASP A 560 -20.23 -8.98 31.35
N PHE A 561 -19.79 -10.23 31.52
CA PHE A 561 -20.17 -11.34 30.65
C PHE A 561 -21.27 -12.19 31.33
N ASP A 562 -22.50 -11.70 31.32
CA ASP A 562 -23.69 -12.53 31.53
C ASP A 562 -24.58 -12.49 30.27
N ALA A 563 -25.29 -13.60 30.02
CA ALA A 563 -25.92 -14.00 28.76
C ALA A 563 -24.95 -14.25 27.56
N GLY A 564 -25.30 -15.21 26.69
CA GLY A 564 -24.61 -15.49 25.42
C GLY A 564 -23.53 -16.60 25.45
N GLY A 565 -23.41 -17.34 26.54
CA GLY A 565 -22.41 -18.41 26.72
C GLY A 565 -22.71 -19.75 26.02
N ASP A 566 -22.86 -19.76 24.70
CA ASP A 566 -22.66 -20.98 23.87
C ASP A 566 -22.37 -20.63 22.40
N ALA A 567 -23.17 -19.76 21.77
CA ALA A 567 -23.16 -19.48 20.33
C ALA A 567 -21.83 -18.94 19.72
N ARG A 568 -20.87 -18.49 20.54
CA ARG A 568 -19.52 -18.09 20.06
C ARG A 568 -18.49 -19.25 20.05
N ALA A 569 -18.83 -20.44 20.57
CA ALA A 569 -17.96 -21.61 20.53
C ALA A 569 -17.92 -22.26 19.14
N GLU A 570 -19.08 -22.41 18.49
CA GLU A 570 -19.22 -23.05 17.17
C GLU A 570 -18.44 -22.29 16.07
N ILE A 571 -18.38 -20.96 16.17
CA ILE A 571 -17.63 -20.10 15.25
C ILE A 571 -16.11 -20.37 15.31
N GLN A 572 -15.58 -20.89 16.43
CA GLN A 572 -14.13 -21.13 16.58
C GLN A 572 -13.59 -22.34 15.80
N GLU A 573 -14.43 -23.18 15.21
CA GLU A 573 -14.00 -24.29 14.34
C GLU A 573 -13.89 -23.89 12.85
N ALA A 574 -14.31 -22.68 12.50
CA ALA A 574 -14.31 -22.17 11.12
C ALA A 574 -12.97 -21.61 10.63
N THR A 575 -12.04 -21.21 11.50
CA THR A 575 -10.81 -20.49 11.09
C THR A 575 -9.69 -21.43 10.60
N ALA A 576 -9.90 -22.04 9.42
CA ALA A 576 -8.89 -22.83 8.70
C ALA A 576 -8.98 -22.56 7.19
N SER A 577 -8.43 -21.41 6.78
CA SER A 577 -8.53 -20.77 5.44
C SER A 577 -9.98 -20.56 4.97
N GLU A 578 -10.38 -19.29 4.81
CA GLU A 578 -11.65 -18.96 4.15
C GLU A 578 -11.58 -19.54 2.71
N PRO A 579 -12.59 -20.30 2.26
CA PRO A 579 -12.63 -20.76 0.87
C PRO A 579 -12.84 -19.56 -0.05
N LEU A 580 -12.23 -19.62 -1.23
CA LEU A 580 -12.48 -18.65 -2.30
C LEU A 580 -13.97 -18.66 -2.67
N THR A 581 -14.49 -17.52 -3.11
CA THR A 581 -15.81 -17.46 -3.74
C THR A 581 -15.81 -18.20 -5.08
N LEU A 582 -16.98 -18.60 -5.57
CA LEU A 582 -17.07 -19.38 -6.82
C LEU A 582 -16.53 -18.58 -8.02
N GLU A 583 -16.75 -17.27 -8.03
CA GLU A 583 -16.13 -16.32 -8.96
C GLU A 583 -14.60 -16.28 -8.83
N GLU A 584 -14.03 -16.19 -7.63
CA GLU A 584 -12.57 -16.20 -7.42
C GLU A 584 -11.92 -17.54 -7.80
N GLU A 585 -12.58 -18.68 -7.58
CA GLU A 585 -12.14 -19.97 -8.10
C GLU A 585 -12.18 -19.99 -9.64
N TYR A 586 -13.21 -19.41 -10.26
CA TYR A 586 -13.37 -19.38 -11.72
C TYR A 586 -12.38 -18.41 -12.41
N GLU A 587 -12.07 -17.27 -11.81
CA GLU A 587 -11.03 -16.34 -12.29
C GLU A 587 -9.62 -16.96 -12.17
N ASN A 588 -9.33 -17.63 -11.04
CA ASN A 588 -8.12 -18.44 -10.91
C ASN A 588 -8.04 -19.53 -11.98
N GLN A 589 -9.12 -20.30 -12.20
CA GLN A 589 -9.19 -21.32 -13.26
C GLN A 589 -8.99 -20.76 -14.68
N GLN A 590 -9.27 -19.48 -14.94
CA GLN A 590 -8.92 -18.83 -16.20
C GLN A 590 -7.43 -18.49 -16.27
N SER A 591 -6.84 -17.93 -15.20
CA SER A 591 -5.39 -17.67 -15.14
C SER A 591 -4.55 -18.94 -15.40
N TRP A 592 -5.00 -20.08 -14.88
CA TRP A 592 -4.35 -21.39 -15.00
C TRP A 592 -4.26 -21.91 -16.46
N ARG A 593 -5.03 -21.33 -17.38
CA ARG A 593 -4.98 -21.64 -18.82
C ARG A 593 -3.95 -20.80 -19.60
N THR A 594 -3.20 -19.93 -18.91
CA THR A 594 -2.29 -18.94 -19.53
C THR A 594 -0.89 -18.86 -18.91
N SER A 595 -0.59 -19.67 -17.89
CA SER A 595 0.79 -19.83 -17.39
C SER A 595 1.64 -20.57 -18.42
N HIS A 596 2.89 -20.12 -18.62
CA HIS A 596 3.90 -20.81 -19.44
C HIS A 596 4.88 -21.62 -18.59
N ASP A 597 4.77 -21.50 -17.26
CA ASP A 597 5.62 -22.04 -16.21
C ASP A 597 4.89 -23.08 -15.32
N LYS A 598 3.57 -23.23 -15.50
CA LYS A 598 2.70 -24.08 -14.67
C LYS A 598 1.68 -24.85 -15.51
N LEU A 599 1.71 -26.18 -15.43
CA LEU A 599 0.60 -27.03 -15.84
C LEU A 599 -0.36 -27.20 -14.66
N THR A 600 -1.68 -27.06 -14.90
CA THR A 600 -2.71 -27.27 -13.89
C THR A 600 -3.74 -28.28 -14.37
N PHE A 601 -4.07 -29.25 -13.51
CA PHE A 601 -5.04 -30.29 -13.79
C PHE A 601 -6.18 -30.19 -12.76
N ILE A 602 -7.42 -30.09 -13.23
CA ILE A 602 -8.60 -30.04 -12.36
C ILE A 602 -8.94 -31.45 -11.88
N ILE A 603 -9.14 -31.61 -10.57
CA ILE A 603 -9.55 -32.88 -9.96
C ILE A 603 -11.08 -32.87 -9.85
N CYS A 604 -11.74 -33.80 -10.55
CA CYS A 604 -13.19 -33.94 -10.55
C CYS A 604 -13.67 -35.16 -9.72
N GLN A 605 -14.95 -35.16 -9.33
CA GLN A 605 -15.59 -36.27 -8.63
C GLN A 605 -15.55 -37.56 -9.48
N PRO A 606 -15.26 -38.74 -8.87
CA PRO A 606 -15.25 -40.03 -9.56
C PRO A 606 -16.51 -40.31 -10.39
N LEU A 607 -16.34 -41.03 -11.49
CA LEU A 607 -17.44 -41.51 -12.33
C LEU A 607 -18.15 -42.71 -11.67
N ASN A 608 -19.48 -42.79 -11.81
CA ASN A 608 -20.26 -43.89 -11.28
C ASN A 608 -20.27 -45.06 -12.28
N ALA A 609 -19.67 -46.19 -11.86
CA ALA A 609 -19.45 -47.36 -12.72
C ALA A 609 -20.71 -48.02 -13.29
N THR A 610 -21.91 -47.68 -12.78
CA THR A 610 -23.21 -48.22 -13.22
C THR A 610 -23.99 -47.32 -14.19
N SER A 611 -23.58 -46.07 -14.40
CA SER A 611 -24.23 -45.13 -15.33
C SER A 611 -23.28 -44.62 -16.41
N ASP A 612 -22.05 -44.28 -16.04
CA ASP A 612 -21.20 -43.41 -16.86
C ASP A 612 -20.35 -44.21 -17.87
N ALA A 613 -20.10 -45.49 -17.56
CA ALA A 613 -19.23 -46.40 -18.35
C ALA A 613 -19.73 -46.70 -19.77
N ALA A 614 -20.99 -46.40 -20.11
CA ALA A 614 -21.57 -46.64 -21.43
C ALA A 614 -21.66 -45.39 -22.32
N ALA A 615 -21.40 -44.19 -21.79
CA ALA A 615 -21.68 -42.91 -22.47
C ALA A 615 -20.46 -42.25 -23.13
N GLY A 616 -19.25 -42.65 -22.71
CA GLY A 616 -18.00 -41.97 -23.06
C GLY A 616 -17.77 -40.69 -22.24
N VAL A 617 -16.51 -40.27 -22.14
CA VAL A 617 -16.12 -39.05 -21.42
C VAL A 617 -16.41 -37.83 -22.30
N LYS A 618 -17.25 -36.90 -21.83
CA LYS A 618 -17.68 -35.72 -22.60
C LYS A 618 -17.43 -34.40 -21.85
N ALA A 619 -16.94 -33.42 -22.61
CA ALA A 619 -16.79 -32.05 -22.17
C ALA A 619 -18.13 -31.44 -21.73
N GLY A 620 -18.13 -30.70 -20.62
CA GLY A 620 -19.30 -30.11 -19.99
C GLY A 620 -20.12 -31.05 -19.11
N GLU A 621 -19.90 -32.37 -19.19
CA GLU A 621 -20.62 -33.38 -18.37
C GLU A 621 -19.75 -33.90 -17.20
N VAL A 622 -18.47 -34.22 -17.45
CA VAL A 622 -17.55 -34.79 -16.43
C VAL A 622 -16.74 -33.74 -15.67
N ASP A 623 -16.46 -32.61 -16.34
CA ASP A 623 -15.65 -31.46 -15.92
C ASP A 623 -16.51 -30.23 -15.62
N ALA A 624 -17.83 -30.40 -15.48
CA ALA A 624 -18.74 -29.38 -15.00
C ALA A 624 -18.28 -28.84 -13.63
N SER A 625 -18.40 -27.52 -13.39
CA SER A 625 -17.91 -26.87 -12.17
C SER A 625 -18.44 -27.52 -10.88
N ALA A 626 -19.69 -27.99 -10.87
CA ALA A 626 -20.30 -28.70 -9.74
C ALA A 626 -19.68 -30.09 -9.43
N ARG A 627 -18.79 -30.61 -10.30
CA ARG A 627 -18.01 -31.84 -10.10
C ARG A 627 -16.55 -31.57 -9.70
N MET A 628 -16.08 -30.32 -9.72
CA MET A 628 -14.70 -29.99 -9.34
C MET A 628 -14.53 -30.08 -7.82
N ILE A 629 -13.42 -30.66 -7.35
CA ILE A 629 -13.16 -30.94 -5.92
C ILE A 629 -11.74 -30.58 -5.46
N GLY A 630 -10.93 -30.03 -6.38
CA GLY A 630 -9.55 -29.63 -6.14
C GLY A 630 -8.78 -29.50 -7.45
N ASP A 631 -7.48 -29.29 -7.33
CA ASP A 631 -6.53 -29.16 -8.43
C ASP A 631 -5.17 -29.74 -8.06
N ILE A 632 -4.36 -30.02 -9.07
CA ILE A 632 -2.95 -30.37 -8.92
C ILE A 632 -2.13 -29.56 -9.92
N ASN A 633 -1.11 -28.87 -9.41
CA ASN A 633 -0.21 -28.01 -10.15
C ASN A 633 1.14 -28.70 -10.33
N PHE A 634 1.74 -28.49 -11.49
CA PHE A 634 3.07 -28.96 -11.84
C PHE A 634 3.88 -27.80 -12.42
N PHE A 635 4.92 -27.41 -11.68
CA PHE A 635 5.87 -26.38 -12.06
C PHE A 635 7.17 -27.03 -12.53
N VAL A 636 7.95 -26.36 -13.39
CA VAL A 636 9.27 -26.85 -13.83
C VAL A 636 10.30 -25.74 -13.66
N TYR A 637 11.41 -26.04 -13.00
CA TYR A 637 12.50 -25.11 -12.74
C TYR A 637 13.83 -25.66 -13.28
N PRO A 638 14.78 -24.81 -13.71
CA PRO A 638 16.15 -25.23 -13.94
C PRO A 638 16.79 -25.74 -12.65
N HIS A 639 17.74 -26.68 -12.74
CA HIS A 639 18.43 -27.25 -11.58
C HIS A 639 19.73 -26.47 -11.29
N ASP A 640 19.80 -25.79 -10.15
CA ASP A 640 20.91 -24.87 -9.78
C ASP A 640 22.25 -25.55 -9.39
N ASP A 641 22.46 -26.85 -9.66
CA ASP A 641 23.70 -27.55 -9.30
C ASP A 641 24.74 -27.45 -10.43
N GLU A 642 25.68 -26.51 -10.31
CA GLU A 642 26.74 -26.24 -11.31
C GLU A 642 27.59 -27.47 -11.68
N GLU A 643 27.69 -28.48 -10.80
CA GLU A 643 28.45 -29.72 -11.05
C GLU A 643 27.75 -30.70 -12.02
N GLN A 644 26.45 -30.56 -12.29
CA GLN A 644 25.64 -31.58 -12.98
C GLN A 644 25.29 -31.27 -14.46
N GLY A 645 25.69 -30.10 -14.97
CA GLY A 645 25.69 -29.75 -16.40
C GLY A 645 24.48 -28.94 -16.91
N GLU A 646 24.69 -28.14 -17.97
CA GLU A 646 23.63 -27.33 -18.61
C GLU A 646 22.48 -28.22 -19.14
N GLY A 647 21.23 -27.90 -18.79
CA GLY A 647 20.02 -28.54 -19.35
C GLY A 647 19.20 -29.43 -18.40
N ALA A 648 19.59 -29.52 -17.13
CA ALA A 648 18.83 -30.23 -16.09
C ALA A 648 17.66 -29.39 -15.52
N TYR A 649 16.51 -30.03 -15.32
CA TYR A 649 15.29 -29.45 -14.74
C TYR A 649 14.74 -30.30 -13.59
N VAL A 650 14.01 -29.67 -12.66
CA VAL A 650 13.28 -30.31 -11.55
C VAL A 650 11.81 -29.90 -11.61
N GLY A 651 10.90 -30.86 -11.41
CA GLY A 651 9.47 -30.59 -11.37
C GLY A 651 8.94 -30.48 -9.93
N GLU A 652 8.21 -29.41 -9.59
CA GLU A 652 7.51 -29.29 -8.31
C GLU A 652 6.02 -29.63 -8.46
N VAL A 653 5.53 -30.51 -7.57
CA VAL A 653 4.13 -30.93 -7.50
C VAL A 653 3.45 -30.27 -6.31
N ASP A 654 2.35 -29.56 -6.52
CA ASP A 654 1.45 -29.10 -5.44
C ASP A 654 0.03 -29.63 -5.66
N VAL A 655 -0.65 -30.08 -4.61
CA VAL A 655 -1.94 -30.79 -4.70
C VAL A 655 -2.93 -30.30 -3.64
N MET A 656 -4.05 -29.76 -4.09
CA MET A 656 -5.08 -29.12 -3.26
C MET A 656 -6.42 -29.83 -3.42
N ILE A 657 -7.04 -30.23 -2.31
CA ILE A 657 -8.39 -30.82 -2.28
C ILE A 657 -9.27 -29.91 -1.43
N ALA A 658 -10.11 -29.12 -2.08
CA ALA A 658 -10.83 -28.00 -1.46
C ALA A 658 -11.74 -28.46 -0.32
N ALA A 659 -12.79 -29.23 -0.63
CA ALA A 659 -13.78 -29.63 0.36
C ALA A 659 -13.27 -30.71 1.34
N LYS A 660 -13.51 -30.49 2.65
CA LYS A 660 -13.11 -31.42 3.73
C LYS A 660 -13.65 -32.84 3.51
N GLU A 661 -14.85 -32.97 2.95
CA GLU A 661 -15.54 -34.24 2.71
C GLU A 661 -14.94 -35.14 1.64
N HIS A 662 -14.07 -34.63 0.76
CA HIS A 662 -13.35 -35.44 -0.24
C HIS A 662 -11.95 -35.88 0.24
N ARG A 663 -11.46 -35.31 1.35
CA ARG A 663 -10.17 -35.67 1.95
C ARG A 663 -10.25 -37.07 2.57
N GLY A 664 -9.13 -37.81 2.57
CA GLY A 664 -9.06 -39.19 3.06
C GLY A 664 -9.66 -40.27 2.14
N LYS A 665 -10.56 -39.92 1.21
CA LYS A 665 -11.24 -40.85 0.28
C LYS A 665 -10.38 -41.32 -0.91
N GLY A 666 -9.04 -41.37 -0.77
CA GLY A 666 -8.11 -41.80 -1.82
C GLY A 666 -7.88 -40.82 -2.99
N VAL A 667 -8.79 -39.88 -3.25
CA VAL A 667 -8.78 -38.93 -4.39
C VAL A 667 -7.40 -38.32 -4.67
N GLY A 668 -6.77 -37.68 -3.67
CA GLY A 668 -5.47 -37.03 -3.88
C GLY A 668 -4.33 -38.00 -4.24
N TYR A 669 -4.41 -39.27 -3.83
CA TYR A 669 -3.45 -40.29 -4.24
C TYR A 669 -3.63 -40.65 -5.71
N ALA A 670 -4.86 -40.83 -6.17
CA ALA A 670 -5.17 -41.05 -7.57
C ALA A 670 -4.79 -39.85 -8.45
N ALA A 671 -4.98 -38.61 -7.97
CA ALA A 671 -4.57 -37.40 -8.68
C ALA A 671 -3.05 -37.31 -8.86
N VAL A 672 -2.29 -37.51 -7.77
CA VAL A 672 -0.81 -37.51 -7.83
C VAL A 672 -0.28 -38.64 -8.71
N THR A 673 -0.77 -39.88 -8.56
CA THR A 673 -0.29 -40.98 -9.41
C THR A 673 -0.66 -40.81 -10.89
N SER A 674 -1.83 -40.23 -11.19
CA SER A 674 -2.22 -39.90 -12.58
C SER A 674 -1.32 -38.81 -13.17
N LEU A 675 -0.99 -37.76 -12.40
CA LEU A 675 -0.04 -36.74 -12.83
C LEU A 675 1.33 -37.35 -13.16
N LEU A 676 1.85 -38.25 -12.31
CA LEU A 676 3.15 -38.87 -12.55
C LEU A 676 3.18 -39.73 -13.83
N VAL A 677 2.11 -40.47 -14.11
CA VAL A 677 1.97 -41.22 -15.38
C VAL A 677 1.88 -40.26 -16.57
N TYR A 678 1.13 -39.17 -16.47
CA TYR A 678 1.04 -38.15 -17.52
C TYR A 678 2.39 -37.47 -17.78
N VAL A 679 3.09 -37.03 -16.73
CA VAL A 679 4.40 -36.37 -16.83
C VAL A 679 5.42 -37.31 -17.48
N HIS A 680 5.46 -38.59 -17.09
CA HIS A 680 6.30 -39.59 -17.74
C HIS A 680 5.94 -39.79 -19.23
N ARG A 681 4.65 -39.94 -19.58
CA ARG A 681 4.20 -40.13 -20.96
C ARG A 681 4.46 -38.91 -21.86
N HIS A 682 4.43 -37.69 -21.32
CA HIS A 682 4.52 -36.44 -22.09
C HIS A 682 5.80 -35.63 -21.83
N GLN A 683 6.80 -36.20 -21.15
CA GLN A 683 8.00 -35.50 -20.66
C GLN A 683 8.70 -34.66 -21.74
N GLU A 684 8.95 -35.22 -22.93
CA GLU A 684 9.62 -34.49 -24.02
C GLU A 684 8.77 -33.33 -24.56
N ARG A 685 7.43 -33.42 -24.52
CA ARG A 685 6.54 -32.32 -24.93
C ARG A 685 6.53 -31.22 -23.87
N ILE A 686 6.39 -31.59 -22.60
CA ILE A 686 6.36 -30.66 -21.45
C ILE A 686 7.66 -29.86 -21.40
N LEU A 687 8.82 -30.54 -21.42
CA LEU A 687 10.12 -29.86 -21.40
C LEU A 687 10.30 -28.96 -22.62
N LYS A 688 9.90 -29.40 -23.82
CA LYS A 688 10.02 -28.57 -25.03
C LYS A 688 9.19 -27.28 -24.93
N GLU A 689 7.94 -27.39 -24.50
CA GLU A 689 7.00 -26.26 -24.39
C GLU A 689 7.51 -25.18 -23.42
N TYR A 690 8.18 -25.59 -22.35
CA TYR A 690 8.84 -24.70 -21.39
C TYR A 690 10.17 -24.11 -21.93
N VAL A 691 11.00 -24.94 -22.60
CA VAL A 691 12.35 -24.54 -23.06
C VAL A 691 12.31 -23.60 -24.27
N ASP A 692 11.40 -23.81 -25.23
CA ASP A 692 11.24 -22.91 -26.39
C ASP A 692 10.83 -21.48 -25.96
N GLY A 693 10.32 -21.29 -24.73
CA GLY A 693 10.03 -19.98 -24.14
C GLY A 693 11.27 -19.17 -23.74
N GLU A 694 12.34 -19.82 -23.28
CA GLU A 694 13.56 -19.17 -22.75
C GLU A 694 14.83 -19.45 -23.57
N ARG A 695 14.80 -18.99 -24.83
CA ARG A 695 15.93 -18.92 -25.79
C ARG A 695 16.39 -20.25 -26.39
N LYS A 696 16.52 -20.24 -27.73
CA LYS A 696 17.20 -21.27 -28.51
C LYS A 696 18.67 -21.49 -28.06
N LYS A 697 18.94 -22.66 -27.51
CA LYS A 697 20.25 -23.34 -27.47
C LYS A 697 19.99 -24.83 -27.72
N ASP A 698 20.85 -25.49 -28.51
CA ASP A 698 20.65 -26.87 -28.97
C ASP A 698 21.01 -27.96 -27.91
N GLY A 699 20.57 -27.77 -26.66
CA GLY A 699 20.73 -28.75 -25.58
C GLY A 699 19.49 -29.65 -25.42
N LYS A 700 19.67 -30.95 -25.18
CA LYS A 700 18.55 -31.84 -24.84
C LYS A 700 18.19 -31.66 -23.36
N ALA A 701 17.10 -30.93 -23.10
CA ALA A 701 16.57 -30.74 -21.76
C ALA A 701 16.14 -32.07 -21.12
N GLU A 702 16.40 -32.23 -19.82
CA GLU A 702 16.12 -33.47 -19.09
C GLU A 702 15.56 -33.20 -17.68
N LEU A 703 14.45 -33.86 -17.34
CA LEU A 703 13.83 -33.80 -16.02
C LEU A 703 14.57 -34.75 -15.07
N ARG A 704 15.40 -34.22 -14.18
CA ARG A 704 16.27 -34.98 -13.26
C ARG A 704 15.55 -35.59 -12.06
N GLY A 705 14.38 -35.10 -11.71
CA GLY A 705 13.60 -35.58 -10.57
C GLY A 705 12.43 -34.67 -10.25
N LEU A 706 11.63 -35.08 -9.27
CA LEU A 706 10.46 -34.35 -8.79
C LEU A 706 10.59 -34.00 -7.31
N MET A 707 9.96 -32.90 -6.90
CA MET A 707 9.93 -32.44 -5.52
C MET A 707 8.52 -32.01 -5.09
N VAL A 708 8.30 -31.93 -3.79
CA VAL A 708 7.15 -31.30 -3.15
C VAL A 708 7.56 -30.70 -1.82
N LYS A 709 7.11 -29.47 -1.52
CA LYS A 709 7.25 -28.82 -0.21
C LYS A 709 5.98 -29.06 0.61
N ILE A 710 6.10 -29.68 1.78
CA ILE A 710 4.96 -30.02 2.65
C ILE A 710 5.20 -29.53 4.06
N LYS A 711 4.25 -28.79 4.65
CA LYS A 711 4.32 -28.40 6.07
C LYS A 711 4.45 -29.64 6.96
N GLU A 712 5.40 -29.62 7.90
CA GLU A 712 5.72 -30.74 8.80
C GLU A 712 4.47 -31.27 9.54
N SER A 713 3.54 -30.37 9.89
CA SER A 713 2.28 -30.70 10.54
C SER A 713 1.24 -31.39 9.63
N ASN A 714 1.40 -31.35 8.31
CA ASN A 714 0.51 -32.00 7.34
C ASN A 714 0.90 -33.47 7.10
N THR A 715 0.79 -34.25 8.18
CA THR A 715 1.05 -35.70 8.18
C THR A 715 0.25 -36.48 7.13
N ALA A 716 -0.91 -35.97 6.69
CA ALA A 716 -1.73 -36.59 5.66
C ALA A 716 -1.09 -36.51 4.27
N SER A 717 -0.63 -35.33 3.84
CA SER A 717 0.12 -35.20 2.57
C SER A 717 1.48 -35.90 2.65
N ILE A 718 2.18 -35.82 3.78
CA ILE A 718 3.45 -36.56 3.98
C ILE A 718 3.22 -38.07 3.82
N SER A 719 2.15 -38.63 4.40
CA SER A 719 1.76 -40.04 4.23
C SER A 719 1.29 -40.39 2.81
N LEU A 720 0.77 -39.43 2.05
CA LEU A 720 0.44 -39.60 0.63
C LEU A 720 1.71 -39.73 -0.22
N PHE A 721 2.61 -38.75 -0.15
CA PHE A 721 3.82 -38.72 -0.99
C PHE A 721 4.81 -39.85 -0.64
N ASN A 722 4.93 -40.25 0.65
CA ASN A 722 5.68 -41.46 1.02
C ASN A 722 5.13 -42.73 0.35
N ARG A 723 3.80 -42.88 0.22
CA ARG A 723 3.16 -44.03 -0.48
C ARG A 723 3.29 -43.98 -2.01
N VAL A 724 3.79 -42.87 -2.54
CA VAL A 724 4.12 -42.67 -3.96
C VAL A 724 5.64 -42.84 -4.20
N GLY A 725 6.44 -42.99 -3.15
CA GLY A 725 7.89 -43.22 -3.22
C GLY A 725 8.76 -41.96 -3.05
N PHE A 726 8.16 -40.80 -2.74
CA PHE A 726 8.92 -39.61 -2.38
C PHE A 726 9.54 -39.77 -1.00
N THR A 727 10.81 -39.39 -0.84
CA THR A 727 11.57 -39.42 0.41
C THR A 727 11.95 -38.01 0.86
N GLN A 728 11.91 -37.72 2.17
CA GLN A 728 12.36 -36.43 2.69
C GLN A 728 13.85 -36.17 2.40
N LYS A 729 14.16 -34.97 1.90
CA LYS A 729 15.52 -34.49 1.64
C LYS A 729 15.84 -33.33 2.58
N GLY A 730 16.83 -33.53 3.47
CA GLY A 730 17.25 -32.53 4.44
C GLY A 730 16.30 -32.37 5.65
N GLU A 731 16.59 -31.35 6.46
CA GLU A 731 15.81 -30.99 7.65
C GLU A 731 14.61 -30.10 7.31
N VAL A 732 13.73 -29.86 8.29
CA VAL A 732 12.59 -28.95 8.14
C VAL A 732 13.10 -27.54 7.80
N ASN A 733 12.62 -26.97 6.69
CA ASN A 733 13.05 -25.66 6.22
C ASN A 733 12.52 -24.52 7.09
N TYR A 734 12.98 -23.31 6.81
CA TYR A 734 12.65 -22.10 7.58
C TYR A 734 11.15 -21.76 7.66
N PHE A 735 10.32 -22.28 6.75
CA PHE A 735 8.86 -22.08 6.72
C PHE A 735 8.08 -23.15 7.49
N GLY A 736 8.76 -24.12 8.09
CA GLY A 736 8.13 -25.28 8.74
C GLY A 736 7.72 -26.36 7.73
N GLU A 737 8.39 -26.42 6.58
CA GLU A 737 8.11 -27.35 5.48
C GLU A 737 9.26 -28.32 5.28
N ILE A 738 8.95 -29.60 5.10
CA ILE A 738 9.92 -30.58 4.59
C ILE A 738 9.89 -30.57 3.05
N GLU A 739 11.07 -30.66 2.44
CA GLU A 739 11.21 -31.03 1.04
C GLU A 739 11.16 -32.56 0.95
N MET A 740 10.28 -33.10 0.13
CA MET A 740 10.30 -34.51 -0.26
C MET A 740 10.59 -34.61 -1.75
N VAL A 741 11.47 -35.54 -2.13
CA VAL A 741 11.89 -35.74 -3.52
C VAL A 741 11.64 -37.16 -4.00
N LEU A 742 11.35 -37.30 -5.29
CA LEU A 742 11.37 -38.53 -6.05
C LEU A 742 12.52 -38.40 -7.06
N GLY A 743 13.65 -39.03 -6.77
CA GLY A 743 14.90 -38.87 -7.53
C GLY A 743 14.92 -39.56 -8.90
N ASP A 744 13.91 -40.36 -9.22
CA ASP A 744 13.76 -41.02 -10.52
C ASP A 744 12.28 -41.36 -10.77
N LEU A 745 11.71 -40.83 -11.85
CA LEU A 745 10.32 -41.07 -12.23
C LEU A 745 10.12 -42.49 -12.81
N ASP A 746 11.14 -43.05 -13.46
CA ASP A 746 11.13 -44.42 -13.99
C ASP A 746 10.97 -45.45 -12.86
N GLN A 747 11.55 -45.18 -11.68
CA GLN A 747 11.40 -46.02 -10.48
C GLN A 747 9.98 -45.99 -9.92
N PHE A 748 9.28 -44.85 -9.97
CA PHE A 748 7.85 -44.82 -9.65
C PHE A 748 7.06 -45.67 -10.64
N ILE A 749 7.24 -45.47 -11.95
CA ILE A 749 6.50 -46.19 -13.00
C ILE A 749 6.72 -47.71 -12.93
N LYS A 750 7.94 -48.16 -12.59
CA LYS A 750 8.29 -49.58 -12.42
C LYS A 750 7.85 -50.17 -11.07
N SER A 751 7.37 -49.34 -10.13
CA SER A 751 6.83 -49.80 -8.85
C SER A 751 5.43 -50.42 -9.01
N PRO A 752 4.96 -51.27 -8.05
CA PRO A 752 3.59 -51.79 -8.08
C PRO A 752 2.51 -50.70 -8.08
N ALA A 753 2.80 -49.50 -7.55
CA ALA A 753 1.90 -48.36 -7.59
C ALA A 753 1.87 -47.70 -8.98
N GLY A 754 3.03 -47.54 -9.62
CA GLY A 754 3.14 -46.93 -10.95
C GLY A 754 2.64 -47.84 -12.07
N VAL A 755 2.90 -49.15 -12.00
CA VAL A 755 2.33 -50.15 -12.92
C VAL A 755 0.81 -50.10 -12.86
N LYS A 756 0.23 -50.20 -11.66
CA LYS A 756 -1.22 -50.11 -11.47
C LYS A 756 -1.78 -48.76 -11.97
N ALA A 757 -1.12 -47.66 -11.64
CA ALA A 757 -1.53 -46.34 -12.12
C ALA A 757 -1.48 -46.25 -13.65
N ALA A 758 -0.48 -46.83 -14.31
CA ALA A 758 -0.35 -46.84 -15.76
C ALA A 758 -1.38 -47.73 -16.47
N GLU A 759 -1.86 -48.79 -15.80
CA GLU A 759 -3.00 -49.63 -16.25
C GLU A 759 -4.36 -48.93 -16.05
N GLU A 760 -4.55 -48.22 -14.93
CA GLU A 760 -5.79 -47.49 -14.64
C GLU A 760 -5.88 -46.13 -15.40
N PHE A 761 -4.75 -45.54 -15.82
CA PHE A 761 -4.69 -44.20 -16.42
C PHE A 761 -4.99 -44.18 -17.93
N HIS A 762 -6.16 -43.64 -18.25
CA HIS A 762 -6.70 -43.49 -19.60
C HIS A 762 -6.73 -42.02 -20.01
N GLU A 763 -6.21 -41.70 -21.21
CA GLU A 763 -6.24 -40.36 -21.78
C GLU A 763 -7.36 -40.25 -22.81
N VAL A 764 -8.21 -39.22 -22.68
CA VAL A 764 -9.27 -38.91 -23.66
C VAL A 764 -8.98 -37.56 -24.30
N VAL A 765 -8.68 -37.58 -25.59
CA VAL A 765 -8.40 -36.35 -26.36
C VAL A 765 -9.70 -35.59 -26.57
N TYR A 766 -9.79 -34.37 -26.04
CA TYR A 766 -10.86 -33.43 -26.36
C TYR A 766 -10.75 -33.02 -27.84
N SER A 767 -11.73 -33.40 -28.66
CA SER A 767 -12.07 -32.61 -29.85
C SER A 767 -12.71 -31.29 -29.40
N ARG A 768 -12.19 -30.17 -29.87
CA ARG A 768 -12.84 -28.85 -29.76
C ARG A 768 -13.91 -28.69 -30.83
#